data_AF-A0AAN9UFP3-F1
#
_entry.id   AF-A0AAN9UFP3-F1
#
_cell.length_a   1.000
_cell.length_b   1.000
_cell.length_c   1.000
_cell.angle_alpha   90.00
_cell.angle_beta   90.00
_cell.angle_gamma   90.00
#
_symmetry.space_group_name_H-M   'P 1'
#
loop_
_entity.id
_entity.type
_entity.pdbx_description
1 polymer ?
#
loop_
_entity_poly.entity_id
_entity_poly.type
_entity_poly.pdbx_seq_one_letter_code
_entity_poly.pdbx_strand_id
1 'polypeptide(L)'
;MTTYISGNAIAILSDHTTLLQTIYDDDETHLEAVAFDEVSGKIAVCTSHTVRIYKPFVHEDGALQWAWDTVFSPEVDEEGSQDGAPYAMALSWGSSEELLVSRSALTLHQTTPELSCTWRKQLASPVKYAEFSYDSAYVASVGYYDRLVKVWRRLSYVSDEVRFDFIYLSHPQAVTGIQWRKPHYVDQTIDNVLYTFCLDNVVRIWTGADTHNNQHLQPWGQIDLAAYGGPSPMWAAIVHGRDFSTATETVVQEGPAEYGKGDGPLVNVVELANRNPEVCVAFDGLGNMSAWAMENISSKPPTKSKPNKQDISAIVQNVPSSEFGSLMEGSADHPSQVEIRSYCNKAGGHLNFLLHFFDGRIEFFEANIAHFLDPNASKSRLKPRCMWTGHSASIAKMCKYEIAGKPLCLLVLPRKGVEESSVAHIATITSEKKGLVWEIKLPLYGVTGSNGIKNGHANGLEAPSIQEFFRFELQDAGDLAYVLPVDPAGSPPMVSTFLDVFARDVAVSYTHSGRVEFWTARVGDRQVDWLSTASMETGISHPALASGSTMKKVALVNASRTAVTIWDIRGARLEYNQEFEAQNVIQDLDWTSTPDSQSILAVGFPSRVLILAQMRFDYLNKGPAWAAIREISIREFTPHPIGDSTWLGDGYLVIGAGNQLFVNDRNFDPPGALMKSISLPHKKGAKWDLFDVVQRLNGPLPVFHPQFVSQCMLAGKTVVVHRILLALHKTLKFWVEDEEIDDYLGLDLEEFYIDKSRPAFSGGKEGRSYFDERTTTEDDEEVFSEDIAQNINEKLTNMALPQLNGHEQIQLVDMIECMGMVEKHRRSMDENGARFMIYYRQHALLKRRTNEITMSWREINWAYHSTSQDMLTDFVSRQNHGVLHWEHARESGMFMWLTDNAAVKNQFEIIARNEYTKSEVKDPVDCSLYYFALHKKAVVQGLWRMATWNREQRATLKLLANNFDDPKWRTSALKNAYALLSKRRFPDHLQDAVNVCLNQLKDLQLAIAITRVYEGDHGPVLRKLLEEEVLKVAAQEGNRWLASWAFWMLHRRDMAVRALITPVYTLVETPIAPNLNSKLFLTDDPALIVLYAQLRQKTLQTLRGASKVTPKVEWQFVLHNARLYDRMGCDLLGLDLVRNWEFLLPGESIKPELGGEINPLKLLKRRSSLVVADLPASPISAKVSSGLLSPTGEKKPKPQPPPTMFEEPDASSLLDSFGF
;
A
#
# COMPACT_ATOMS: atom_id res chain seq x y z
N MET A 1 -2.17 24.79 -38.83
CA MET A 1 -2.13 23.35 -39.12
C MET A 1 -0.85 22.79 -38.57
N THR A 2 -0.93 21.66 -37.89
CA THR A 2 0.20 20.96 -37.28
C THR A 2 0.15 19.51 -37.69
N THR A 3 1.29 18.95 -38.08
CA THR A 3 1.43 17.55 -38.49
C THR A 3 2.54 16.92 -37.66
N TYR A 4 2.28 15.77 -37.06
CA TYR A 4 3.28 15.02 -36.30
C TYR A 4 3.15 13.51 -36.53
N ILE A 5 4.24 12.80 -36.24
CA ILE A 5 4.32 11.35 -36.38
C ILE A 5 4.03 10.68 -35.03
N SER A 6 3.26 9.60 -35.06
CA SER A 6 3.01 8.73 -33.92
C SER A 6 3.18 7.27 -34.38
N GLY A 7 4.31 6.63 -34.08
CA GLY A 7 4.61 5.29 -34.58
C GLY A 7 4.73 5.23 -36.11
N ASN A 8 3.86 4.45 -36.76
CA ASN A 8 3.71 4.38 -38.21
C ASN A 8 2.53 5.22 -38.74
N ALA A 9 1.99 6.13 -37.94
CA ALA A 9 0.87 6.98 -38.29
C ALA A 9 1.24 8.47 -38.33
N ILE A 10 0.55 9.22 -39.19
CA ILE A 10 0.65 10.67 -39.33
C ILE A 10 -0.63 11.27 -38.78
N ALA A 11 -0.52 12.11 -37.76
CA ALA A 11 -1.66 12.86 -37.22
C ALA A 11 -1.65 14.28 -37.78
N ILE A 12 -2.76 14.67 -38.41
CA ILE A 12 -2.94 15.96 -39.07
C ILE A 12 -3.99 16.77 -38.31
N LEU A 13 -3.61 17.93 -37.78
CA LEU A 13 -4.49 18.78 -36.96
C LEU A 13 -4.61 20.18 -37.54
N SER A 14 -5.81 20.75 -37.45
CA SER A 14 -6.06 22.15 -37.82
C SER A 14 -5.53 23.10 -36.75
N ASP A 15 -5.81 22.77 -35.49
CA ASP A 15 -5.39 23.45 -34.25
C ASP A 15 -4.97 22.44 -33.17
N HIS A 16 -4.71 22.91 -31.95
CA HIS A 16 -4.28 22.05 -30.83
C HIS A 16 -5.37 21.11 -30.28
N THR A 17 -6.62 21.21 -30.75
CA THR A 17 -7.79 20.44 -30.26
C THR A 17 -8.49 19.60 -31.33
N THR A 18 -8.26 19.89 -32.62
CA THR A 18 -9.07 19.41 -33.74
C THR A 18 -8.21 18.60 -34.71
N LEU A 19 -8.26 17.27 -34.55
CA LEU A 19 -7.72 16.30 -35.50
C LEU A 19 -8.55 16.29 -36.78
N LEU A 20 -7.91 16.58 -37.91
CA LEU A 20 -8.51 16.52 -39.25
C LEU A 20 -8.49 15.10 -39.82
N GLN A 21 -7.33 14.43 -39.73
CA GLN A 21 -7.13 13.09 -40.30
C GLN A 21 -5.96 12.39 -39.58
N THR A 22 -6.08 11.07 -39.41
CA THR A 22 -4.92 10.20 -39.12
C THR A 22 -4.70 9.30 -40.31
N ILE A 23 -3.48 9.28 -40.84
CA ILE A 23 -3.08 8.41 -41.95
C ILE A 23 -2.15 7.35 -41.38
N TYR A 24 -2.52 6.07 -41.52
CA TYR A 24 -1.62 4.97 -41.20
C TYR A 24 -0.79 4.63 -42.44
N ASP A 25 0.51 4.47 -42.26
CA ASP A 25 1.35 3.91 -43.30
C ASP A 25 1.03 2.40 -43.44
N ASP A 26 1.03 1.92 -44.67
CA ASP A 26 0.89 0.47 -44.97
C ASP A 26 2.13 -0.31 -44.50
N ASP A 27 3.25 0.40 -44.31
CA ASP A 27 4.48 -0.13 -43.75
C ASP A 27 4.42 -0.19 -42.22
N GLU A 28 4.73 -1.34 -41.64
CA GLU A 28 4.79 -1.52 -40.19
C GLU A 28 6.00 -0.84 -39.56
N THR A 29 6.97 -0.37 -40.36
CA THR A 29 8.13 0.37 -39.86
C THR A 29 7.74 1.76 -39.34
N HIS A 30 8.42 2.19 -38.27
CA HIS A 30 8.21 3.50 -37.68
C HIS A 30 8.57 4.62 -38.67
N LEU A 31 7.74 5.66 -38.71
CA LEU A 31 8.06 6.88 -39.43
C LEU A 31 9.11 7.68 -38.64
N GLU A 32 10.11 8.20 -39.34
CA GLU A 32 11.28 8.88 -38.75
C GLU A 32 11.19 10.41 -38.81
N ALA A 33 10.70 10.96 -39.93
CA ALA A 33 10.60 12.40 -40.13
C ALA A 33 9.38 12.80 -40.97
N VAL A 34 8.87 14.00 -40.72
CA VAL A 34 7.76 14.62 -41.43
C VAL A 34 8.15 16.05 -41.84
N ALA A 35 7.83 16.43 -43.06
CA ALA A 35 7.99 17.77 -43.57
C ALA A 35 6.69 18.23 -44.26
N PHE A 36 6.21 19.41 -43.87
CA PHE A 36 5.03 20.05 -44.43
C PHE A 36 5.44 21.22 -45.32
N ASP A 37 4.95 21.25 -46.56
CA ASP A 37 5.13 22.39 -47.46
C ASP A 37 4.01 23.41 -47.25
N GLU A 38 4.39 24.62 -46.81
CA GLU A 38 3.45 25.72 -46.58
C GLU A 38 2.77 26.22 -47.87
N VAL A 39 3.39 26.01 -49.05
CA VAL A 39 2.90 26.54 -50.34
C VAL A 39 1.92 25.57 -51.02
N SER A 40 2.34 24.32 -51.25
CA SER A 40 1.48 23.31 -51.90
C SER A 40 0.53 22.59 -50.93
N GLY A 41 0.81 22.63 -49.62
CA GLY A 41 0.09 21.86 -48.60
C GLY A 41 0.42 20.35 -48.63
N LYS A 42 1.39 19.92 -49.43
CA LYS A 42 1.89 18.54 -49.46
C LYS A 42 2.62 18.19 -48.16
N ILE A 43 2.54 16.92 -47.79
CA ILE A 43 3.24 16.35 -46.63
C ILE A 43 4.18 15.27 -47.14
N ALA A 44 5.46 15.37 -46.83
CA ALA A 44 6.42 14.29 -47.01
C ALA A 44 6.67 13.60 -45.67
N VAL A 45 6.69 12.27 -45.67
CA VAL A 45 7.12 11.46 -44.53
C VAL A 45 8.10 10.39 -44.98
N CYS A 46 8.86 9.86 -44.04
CA CYS A 46 9.76 8.76 -44.37
C CYS A 46 9.84 7.68 -43.30
N THR A 47 10.03 6.43 -43.72
CA THR A 47 10.50 5.33 -42.87
C THR A 47 12.02 5.25 -42.95
N SER A 48 12.64 4.17 -42.48
CA SER A 48 14.09 4.01 -42.63
C SER A 48 14.57 3.88 -44.09
N HIS A 49 13.70 3.55 -45.05
CA HIS A 49 14.11 3.24 -46.44
C HIS A 49 13.26 3.90 -47.53
N THR A 50 12.12 4.47 -47.17
CA THR A 50 11.16 5.00 -48.15
C THR A 50 10.67 6.37 -47.76
N VAL A 51 10.40 7.21 -48.75
CA VAL A 51 9.79 8.52 -48.61
C VAL A 51 8.44 8.49 -49.33
N ARG A 52 7.40 8.96 -48.64
CA ARG A 52 6.02 9.04 -49.14
C ARG A 52 5.57 10.49 -49.15
N ILE A 53 4.88 10.89 -50.21
CA ILE A 53 4.31 12.23 -50.36
C ILE A 53 2.79 12.10 -50.40
N TYR A 54 2.12 12.91 -49.59
CA TYR A 54 0.67 13.05 -49.54
C TYR A 54 0.27 14.44 -50.03
N LYS A 55 -0.78 14.49 -50.87
CA LYS A 55 -1.32 15.75 -51.40
C LYS A 55 -2.69 16.08 -50.79
N PRO A 56 -2.97 17.35 -50.50
CA PRO A 56 -4.28 17.77 -50.04
C PRO A 56 -5.31 17.67 -51.18
N PHE A 57 -6.52 17.24 -50.86
CA PHE A 57 -7.69 17.27 -51.74
C PHE A 57 -8.95 17.58 -50.92
N VAL A 58 -9.98 18.10 -51.59
CA VAL A 58 -11.28 18.38 -50.95
C VAL A 58 -12.21 17.22 -51.23
N HIS A 59 -12.69 16.54 -50.18
CA HIS A 59 -13.67 15.46 -50.28
C HIS A 59 -15.04 16.00 -50.75
N GLU A 60 -15.92 15.13 -51.25
CA GLU A 60 -17.26 15.53 -51.76
C GLU A 60 -18.10 16.29 -50.71
N ASP A 61 -17.88 16.03 -49.42
CA ASP A 61 -18.55 16.69 -48.30
C ASP A 61 -17.94 18.06 -47.93
N GLY A 62 -16.96 18.55 -48.71
CA GLY A 62 -16.25 19.80 -48.47
C GLY A 62 -15.13 19.73 -47.45
N ALA A 63 -14.85 18.55 -46.88
CA ALA A 63 -13.78 18.34 -45.90
C ALA A 63 -12.40 18.24 -46.59
N LEU A 64 -11.41 18.97 -46.06
CA LEU A 64 -10.02 18.89 -46.51
C LEU A 64 -9.36 17.61 -45.97
N GLN A 65 -8.82 16.78 -46.87
CA GLN A 65 -8.12 15.54 -46.55
C GLN A 65 -6.83 15.41 -47.35
N TRP A 66 -5.95 14.50 -46.95
CA TRP A 66 -4.70 14.17 -47.63
C TRP A 66 -4.78 12.75 -48.17
N ALA A 67 -4.41 12.59 -49.43
CA ALA A 67 -4.32 11.29 -50.10
C ALA A 67 -2.89 11.02 -50.55
N TRP A 68 -2.55 9.73 -50.62
CA TRP A 68 -1.27 9.28 -51.15
C TRP A 68 -1.07 9.78 -52.59
N ASP A 69 0.11 10.33 -52.87
CA ASP A 69 0.48 10.84 -54.19
C ASP A 69 1.60 10.01 -54.81
N THR A 70 2.73 9.88 -54.11
CA THR A 70 3.93 9.17 -54.59
C THR A 70 4.72 8.51 -53.46
N VAL A 71 5.45 7.43 -53.79
CA VAL A 71 6.42 6.75 -52.90
C VAL A 71 7.70 6.47 -53.66
N PHE A 72 8.84 6.63 -53.01
CA PHE A 72 10.14 6.31 -53.59
C PHE A 72 11.17 5.94 -52.52
N SER A 73 12.21 5.22 -52.92
CA SER A 73 13.36 4.90 -52.07
C SER A 73 14.53 5.82 -52.43
N PRO A 74 14.86 6.80 -51.57
CA PRO A 74 15.97 7.71 -51.84
C PRO A 74 17.32 6.98 -51.76
N GLU A 75 18.23 7.27 -52.69
CA GLU A 75 19.60 6.73 -52.69
C GLU A 75 20.49 7.48 -51.67
N VAL A 76 20.13 7.40 -50.39
CA VAL A 76 20.80 8.13 -49.29
C VAL A 76 21.69 7.28 -48.41
N ASP A 77 21.85 5.98 -48.71
CA ASP A 77 22.71 5.02 -48.03
C ASP A 77 23.61 4.28 -49.05
N GLU A 78 24.86 3.97 -48.68
CA GLU A 78 25.71 3.00 -49.40
C GLU A 78 25.59 1.61 -48.76
N GLU A 79 25.68 0.55 -49.56
CA GLU A 79 25.66 -0.85 -49.12
C GLU A 79 26.81 -1.16 -48.14
N GLY A 80 26.64 -0.84 -46.85
CA GLY A 80 27.58 -1.23 -45.80
C GLY A 80 27.66 -0.26 -44.62
N SER A 81 26.73 -0.35 -43.67
CA SER A 81 26.97 0.07 -42.29
C SER A 81 26.89 -1.15 -41.38
N GLN A 82 28.04 -1.58 -40.84
CA GLN A 82 28.20 -2.82 -40.05
C GLN A 82 27.78 -2.70 -38.57
N ASP A 83 27.39 -1.52 -38.09
CA ASP A 83 26.99 -1.32 -36.69
C ASP A 83 25.52 -0.89 -36.59
N GLY A 84 24.74 -1.73 -35.91
CA GLY A 84 23.27 -1.65 -35.85
C GLY A 84 22.75 -0.39 -35.16
N ALA A 85 22.24 0.54 -35.97
CA ALA A 85 20.96 1.27 -35.85
C ALA A 85 20.96 2.39 -36.93
N PRO A 86 19.98 2.48 -37.83
CA PRO A 86 19.96 3.51 -38.87
C PRO A 86 19.77 4.91 -38.26
N TYR A 87 20.56 5.90 -38.70
CA TYR A 87 20.32 7.31 -38.37
C TYR A 87 19.02 7.79 -39.02
N ALA A 88 18.24 8.65 -38.36
CA ALA A 88 17.01 9.17 -38.94
C ALA A 88 17.27 9.98 -40.23
N MET A 89 16.40 9.84 -41.24
CA MET A 89 16.40 10.76 -42.39
C MET A 89 15.90 12.15 -41.99
N ALA A 90 16.45 13.20 -42.61
CA ALA A 90 15.91 14.55 -42.50
C ALA A 90 15.30 15.00 -43.84
N LEU A 91 14.10 15.59 -43.77
CA LEU A 91 13.31 16.04 -44.90
C LEU A 91 13.13 17.57 -44.84
N SER A 92 13.26 18.25 -45.98
CA SER A 92 13.01 19.68 -46.07
C SER A 92 12.46 20.04 -47.45
N TRP A 93 11.36 20.81 -47.46
CA TRP A 93 10.78 21.34 -48.69
C TRP A 93 11.48 22.63 -49.12
N GLY A 94 11.77 22.73 -50.41
CA GLY A 94 12.19 23.94 -51.10
C GLY A 94 11.04 24.57 -51.89
N SER A 95 11.33 25.69 -52.53
CA SER A 95 10.48 26.33 -53.50
C SER A 95 10.19 25.42 -54.70
N SER A 96 9.07 25.65 -55.38
CA SER A 96 8.67 24.92 -56.59
C SER A 96 8.51 23.40 -56.39
N GLU A 97 8.07 22.95 -55.21
CA GLU A 97 7.82 21.54 -54.88
C GLU A 97 9.06 20.63 -54.98
N GLU A 98 10.25 21.20 -54.72
CA GLU A 98 11.51 20.48 -54.54
C GLU A 98 11.59 19.88 -53.13
N LEU A 99 11.91 18.58 -53.01
CA LEU A 99 12.09 17.88 -51.74
C LEU A 99 13.56 17.49 -51.54
N LEU A 100 14.18 18.01 -50.48
CA LEU A 100 15.48 17.57 -50.01
C LEU A 100 15.30 16.38 -49.07
N VAL A 101 15.97 15.28 -49.38
CA VAL A 101 16.06 14.09 -48.53
C VAL A 101 17.52 13.89 -48.17
N SER A 102 17.79 13.73 -46.88
CA SER A 102 19.14 13.67 -46.36
C SER A 102 19.35 12.59 -45.29
N ARG A 103 20.49 11.90 -45.38
CA ARG A 103 21.03 11.00 -44.35
C ARG A 103 22.55 10.92 -44.50
N SER A 104 23.08 9.90 -45.17
CA SER A 104 24.51 9.82 -45.53
C SER A 104 24.83 10.52 -46.85
N ALA A 105 23.82 10.81 -47.66
CA ALA A 105 23.88 11.70 -48.82
C ALA A 105 22.80 12.79 -48.74
N LEU A 106 22.99 13.87 -49.49
CA LEU A 106 21.92 14.81 -49.84
C LEU A 106 21.39 14.45 -51.23
N THR A 107 20.08 14.27 -51.35
CA THR A 107 19.39 14.06 -52.61
C THR A 107 18.27 15.06 -52.78
N LEU A 108 18.18 15.67 -53.96
CA LEU A 108 17.15 16.64 -54.32
C LEU A 108 16.18 15.99 -55.31
N HIS A 109 14.91 15.97 -54.96
CA HIS A 109 13.85 15.35 -55.77
C HIS A 109 12.85 16.41 -56.20
N GLN A 110 12.59 16.51 -57.50
CA GLN A 110 11.48 17.30 -58.02
C GLN A 110 10.22 16.44 -57.96
N THR A 111 9.14 16.95 -57.36
CA THR A 111 7.91 16.16 -57.16
C THR A 111 6.86 16.36 -58.26
N THR A 112 7.09 17.29 -59.21
CA THR A 112 6.21 17.59 -60.35
C THR A 112 6.99 17.90 -61.63
N PRO A 113 6.54 17.49 -62.84
CA PRO A 113 5.32 16.74 -63.13
C PRO A 113 5.42 15.23 -62.85
N GLU A 114 6.64 14.68 -62.85
CA GLU A 114 6.96 13.30 -62.43
C GLU A 114 8.14 13.35 -61.45
N LEU A 115 8.19 12.38 -60.53
CA LEU A 115 9.26 12.31 -59.54
C LEU A 115 10.62 12.06 -60.23
N SER A 116 11.57 12.95 -60.01
CA SER A 116 12.94 12.79 -60.53
C SER A 116 13.99 13.32 -59.55
N CYS A 117 15.09 12.58 -59.42
CA CYS A 117 16.25 13.02 -58.63
C CYS A 117 17.11 13.96 -59.50
N THR A 118 17.13 15.25 -59.19
CA THR A 118 17.83 16.28 -59.97
C THR A 118 19.27 16.50 -59.51
N TRP A 119 19.58 16.15 -58.26
CA TRP A 119 20.93 16.29 -57.70
C TRP A 119 21.20 15.31 -56.56
N ARG A 120 22.43 14.78 -56.49
CA ARG A 120 22.90 13.91 -55.41
C ARG A 120 24.32 14.26 -54.99
N LYS A 121 24.58 14.23 -53.69
CA LYS A 121 25.92 14.41 -53.13
C LYS A 121 26.13 13.57 -51.88
N GLN A 122 27.09 12.64 -51.94
CA GLN A 122 27.53 11.87 -50.78
C GLN A 122 28.20 12.78 -49.73
N LEU A 123 27.89 12.54 -48.46
CA LEU A 123 28.47 13.23 -47.32
C LEU A 123 29.52 12.36 -46.62
N ALA A 124 30.41 13.00 -45.87
CA ALA A 124 31.43 12.31 -45.08
C ALA A 124 30.88 11.73 -43.76
N SER A 125 29.76 12.28 -43.28
CA SER A 125 29.06 11.87 -42.07
C SER A 125 27.55 12.00 -42.27
N PRO A 126 26.74 11.15 -41.60
CA PRO A 126 25.29 11.31 -41.59
C PRO A 126 24.86 12.64 -40.95
N VAL A 127 23.91 13.32 -41.58
CA VAL A 127 23.37 14.60 -41.07
C VAL A 127 22.18 14.39 -40.15
N LYS A 128 22.06 15.25 -39.13
CA LYS A 128 20.91 15.36 -38.24
C LYS A 128 19.89 16.36 -38.77
N TYR A 129 20.36 17.50 -39.23
CA TYR A 129 19.53 18.54 -39.83
C TYR A 129 20.01 18.83 -41.25
N ALA A 130 19.07 18.99 -42.16
CA ALA A 130 19.30 19.56 -43.48
C ALA A 130 18.07 20.40 -43.86
N GLU A 131 18.20 21.73 -43.80
CA GLU A 131 17.09 22.65 -44.08
C GLU A 131 17.41 23.55 -45.28
N PHE A 132 16.44 23.71 -46.17
CA PHE A 132 16.46 24.70 -47.25
C PHE A 132 16.28 26.11 -46.70
N SER A 133 16.98 27.08 -47.31
CA SER A 133 16.53 28.47 -47.26
C SER A 133 15.20 28.59 -48.01
N TYR A 134 14.39 29.58 -47.63
CA TYR A 134 13.04 29.73 -48.17
C TYR A 134 13.00 29.83 -49.71
N ASP A 135 13.99 30.50 -50.31
CA ASP A 135 14.14 30.67 -51.77
C ASP A 135 14.88 29.49 -52.45
N SER A 136 15.23 28.44 -51.70
CA SER A 136 16.04 27.30 -52.14
C SER A 136 17.42 27.66 -52.72
N ALA A 137 17.91 28.88 -52.45
CA ALA A 137 19.26 29.28 -52.86
C ALA A 137 20.35 28.62 -52.01
N TYR A 138 20.01 28.24 -50.77
CA TYR A 138 20.92 27.62 -49.82
C TYR A 138 20.34 26.36 -49.16
N VAL A 139 21.22 25.44 -48.79
CA VAL A 139 20.92 24.32 -47.88
C VAL A 139 21.90 24.41 -46.72
N ALA A 140 21.42 24.33 -45.48
CA ALA A 140 22.28 24.19 -44.30
C ALA A 140 22.17 22.76 -43.79
N SER A 141 23.31 22.07 -43.64
CA SER A 141 23.36 20.69 -43.15
C SER A 141 24.37 20.52 -42.02
N VAL A 142 24.04 19.74 -41.00
CA VAL A 142 24.92 19.47 -39.84
C VAL A 142 24.67 18.08 -39.24
N GLY A 143 25.74 17.38 -38.84
CA GLY A 143 25.67 16.08 -38.15
C GLY A 143 25.32 16.18 -36.65
N TYR A 144 25.11 15.03 -36.01
CA TYR A 144 24.64 14.94 -34.61
C TYR A 144 25.56 15.59 -33.56
N TYR A 145 26.87 15.55 -33.79
CA TYR A 145 27.89 16.09 -32.88
C TYR A 145 28.84 17.07 -33.59
N ASP A 146 28.45 17.52 -34.78
CA ASP A 146 29.29 18.36 -35.61
C ASP A 146 29.32 19.80 -35.08
N ARG A 147 30.50 20.39 -35.17
CA ARG A 147 30.75 21.80 -34.85
C ARG A 147 30.83 22.68 -36.11
N LEU A 148 30.65 22.06 -37.28
CA LEU A 148 30.78 22.70 -38.58
C LEU A 148 29.44 22.59 -39.29
N VAL A 149 28.74 23.72 -39.44
CA VAL A 149 27.55 23.76 -40.30
C VAL A 149 28.02 23.88 -41.73
N LYS A 150 27.63 22.92 -42.57
CA LYS A 150 27.95 22.94 -43.99
C LYS A 150 26.82 23.65 -44.74
N VAL A 151 27.14 24.78 -45.36
CA VAL A 151 26.17 25.57 -46.10
C VAL A 151 26.45 25.44 -47.59
N TRP A 152 25.48 24.88 -48.30
CA TRP A 152 25.51 24.67 -49.73
C TRP A 152 24.82 25.83 -50.43
N ARG A 153 25.45 26.43 -51.45
CA ARG A 153 24.91 27.50 -52.27
C ARG A 153 24.62 26.98 -53.67
N ARG A 154 23.41 27.21 -54.15
CA ARG A 154 23.00 26.84 -55.51
C ARG A 154 23.69 27.74 -56.53
N LEU A 155 24.36 27.13 -57.50
CA LEU A 155 25.05 27.78 -58.62
C LEU A 155 24.21 27.79 -59.90
N SER A 156 23.30 26.82 -60.04
CA SER A 156 22.45 26.64 -61.22
C SER A 156 21.04 26.25 -60.80
N TYR A 157 20.07 26.94 -61.40
CA TYR A 157 18.63 26.70 -61.23
C TYR A 157 18.03 25.92 -62.41
N VAL A 158 18.85 25.53 -63.40
CA VAL A 158 18.39 24.69 -64.51
C VAL A 158 18.17 23.27 -63.98
N SER A 159 16.96 22.74 -64.17
CA SER A 159 16.50 21.43 -63.62
C SER A 159 17.47 20.28 -63.90
N ASP A 160 18.11 20.29 -65.07
CA ASP A 160 18.96 19.21 -65.56
C ASP A 160 20.45 19.40 -65.22
N GLU A 161 20.84 20.55 -64.67
CA GLU A 161 22.22 20.89 -64.29
C GLU A 161 22.30 21.55 -62.91
N VAL A 162 21.53 21.05 -61.94
CA VAL A 162 21.58 21.58 -60.57
C VAL A 162 22.98 21.37 -59.99
N ARG A 163 23.60 22.46 -59.53
CA ARG A 163 24.94 22.45 -58.93
C ARG A 163 24.95 23.24 -57.65
N PHE A 164 25.63 22.70 -56.65
CA PHE A 164 25.89 23.37 -55.38
C PHE A 164 27.39 23.46 -55.13
N ASP A 165 27.82 24.60 -54.61
CA ASP A 165 29.11 24.75 -53.93
C ASP A 165 28.86 24.80 -52.42
N PHE A 166 29.87 24.62 -51.57
CA PHE A 166 29.67 24.68 -50.11
C PHE A 166 30.78 25.38 -49.35
N ILE A 167 30.41 25.91 -48.19
CA ILE A 167 31.32 26.46 -47.18
C ILE A 167 31.02 25.83 -45.81
N TYR A 168 31.98 25.95 -44.89
CA TYR A 168 31.78 25.55 -43.49
C TYR A 168 31.70 26.79 -42.59
N LEU A 169 30.70 26.79 -41.70
CA LEU A 169 30.58 27.75 -40.61
C LEU A 169 31.04 27.07 -39.31
N SER A 170 32.13 27.57 -38.73
CA SER A 170 32.74 26.98 -37.54
C SER A 170 32.09 27.45 -36.23
N HIS A 171 31.87 26.50 -35.33
CA HIS A 171 31.33 26.73 -33.98
C HIS A 171 32.29 26.16 -32.92
N PRO A 172 32.33 26.71 -31.70
CA PRO A 172 33.19 26.20 -30.62
C PRO A 172 32.76 24.83 -30.08
N GLN A 173 31.45 24.57 -30.08
CA GLN A 173 30.84 23.31 -29.62
C GLN A 173 29.84 22.76 -30.64
N ALA A 174 29.21 21.63 -30.32
CA ALA A 174 28.23 21.00 -31.19
C ALA A 174 27.03 21.91 -31.43
N VAL A 175 26.54 21.93 -32.67
CA VAL A 175 25.36 22.70 -33.06
C VAL A 175 24.11 21.90 -32.72
N THR A 176 23.23 22.49 -31.93
CA THR A 176 22.03 21.83 -31.37
C THR A 176 20.79 22.05 -32.23
N GLY A 177 20.78 23.09 -33.06
CA GLY A 177 19.70 23.39 -34.01
C GLY A 177 20.10 24.43 -35.06
N ILE A 178 19.36 24.45 -36.16
CA ILE A 178 19.48 25.43 -37.25
C ILE A 178 18.08 25.91 -37.65
N GLN A 179 17.94 27.19 -38.03
CA GLN A 179 16.69 27.75 -38.52
C GLN A 179 16.97 28.80 -39.60
N TRP A 180 16.24 28.78 -40.71
CA TRP A 180 16.28 29.83 -41.73
C TRP A 180 15.20 30.89 -41.50
N ARG A 181 15.49 32.15 -41.88
CA ARG A 181 14.50 33.22 -41.92
C ARG A 181 13.37 32.88 -42.89
N LYS A 182 12.14 33.18 -42.46
CA LYS A 182 10.92 33.06 -43.27
C LYS A 182 10.41 34.44 -43.71
N PRO A 183 9.87 34.59 -44.94
CA PRO A 183 9.28 35.84 -45.40
C PRO A 183 7.87 36.06 -44.85
N HIS A 184 7.37 37.29 -44.99
CA HIS A 184 5.99 37.62 -44.58
C HIS A 184 4.96 37.12 -45.60
N TYR A 185 5.33 37.15 -46.88
CA TYR A 185 4.49 36.71 -48.00
C TYR A 185 5.25 35.74 -48.88
N VAL A 186 4.53 34.84 -49.54
CA VAL A 186 5.15 33.73 -50.30
C VAL A 186 6.09 34.23 -51.41
N ASP A 187 5.70 35.31 -52.09
CA ASP A 187 6.44 35.90 -53.23
C ASP A 187 7.45 37.00 -52.81
N GLN A 188 7.64 37.22 -51.50
CA GLN A 188 8.54 38.27 -51.03
C GLN A 188 10.00 37.82 -51.14
N THR A 189 10.80 38.58 -51.88
CA THR A 189 12.26 38.41 -51.88
C THR A 189 12.84 38.92 -50.56
N ILE A 190 13.60 38.07 -49.88
CA ILE A 190 14.21 38.36 -48.58
C ILE A 190 15.70 38.04 -48.60
N ASP A 191 16.47 38.73 -47.76
CA ASP A 191 17.84 38.32 -47.46
C ASP A 191 17.82 36.99 -46.70
N ASN A 192 18.58 36.01 -47.18
CA ASN A 192 18.75 34.74 -46.49
C ASN A 192 19.55 34.93 -45.20
N VAL A 193 18.94 34.55 -44.08
CA VAL A 193 19.54 34.60 -42.75
C VAL A 193 19.41 33.25 -42.09
N LEU A 194 20.53 32.74 -41.58
CA LEU A 194 20.63 31.47 -40.88
C LEU A 194 20.91 31.74 -39.40
N TYR A 195 20.08 31.17 -38.53
CA TYR A 195 20.31 31.12 -37.08
C TYR A 195 20.87 29.75 -36.73
N THR A 196 21.96 29.74 -35.97
CA THR A 196 22.54 28.50 -35.46
C THR A 196 22.58 28.52 -33.94
N PHE A 197 22.11 27.44 -33.33
CA PHE A 197 22.10 27.23 -31.88
C PHE A 197 23.24 26.30 -31.51
N CYS A 198 24.01 26.65 -30.49
CA CYS A 198 25.19 25.89 -30.10
C CYS A 198 25.17 25.59 -28.60
N LEU A 199 25.76 24.46 -28.22
CA LEU A 199 25.86 24.02 -26.83
C LEU A 199 26.68 24.99 -25.94
N ASP A 200 27.40 25.94 -26.53
CA ASP A 200 28.04 27.04 -25.82
C ASP A 200 27.07 28.14 -25.36
N ASN A 201 25.76 27.94 -25.51
CA ASN A 201 24.68 28.88 -25.19
C ASN A 201 24.70 30.17 -26.01
N VAL A 202 25.32 30.15 -27.19
CA VAL A 202 25.36 31.30 -28.08
C VAL A 202 24.54 31.03 -29.35
N VAL A 203 23.55 31.88 -29.60
CA VAL A 203 22.84 31.92 -30.88
C VAL A 203 23.64 32.80 -31.84
N ARG A 204 24.01 32.26 -33.00
CA ARG A 204 24.77 32.99 -34.03
C ARG A 204 23.90 33.29 -35.24
N ILE A 205 24.05 34.49 -35.76
CA ILE A 205 23.25 35.03 -36.87
C ILE A 205 24.18 35.21 -38.05
N TRP A 206 23.87 34.53 -39.15
CA TRP A 206 24.66 34.54 -40.38
C TRP A 206 23.84 35.14 -41.53
N THR A 207 24.42 36.05 -42.28
CA THR A 207 23.76 36.74 -43.40
C THR A 207 24.56 36.58 -44.68
N GLY A 208 23.92 36.80 -45.84
CA GLY A 208 24.60 36.88 -47.13
C GLY A 208 25.77 37.87 -47.11
N ALA A 209 26.85 37.54 -47.81
CA ALA A 209 28.02 38.40 -47.99
C ALA A 209 28.02 39.10 -49.35
N ASP A 210 28.51 40.35 -49.40
CA ASP A 210 28.65 41.11 -50.64
C ASP A 210 29.60 40.42 -51.64
N THR A 211 29.33 40.62 -52.94
CA THR A 211 29.94 39.96 -54.12
C THR A 211 31.48 40.01 -54.24
N HIS A 212 32.20 40.63 -53.28
CA HIS A 212 33.65 40.79 -53.32
C HIS A 212 34.44 39.83 -52.42
N ASN A 213 33.79 39.07 -51.52
CA ASN A 213 34.43 38.06 -50.68
C ASN A 213 34.09 36.63 -51.15
N ASN A 214 35.07 35.72 -51.16
CA ASN A 214 34.89 34.28 -51.43
C ASN A 214 34.10 33.53 -50.31
N GLN A 215 33.42 34.24 -49.41
CA GLN A 215 32.55 33.67 -48.38
C GLN A 215 31.10 33.96 -48.76
N HIS A 216 30.23 32.95 -48.77
CA HIS A 216 28.82 33.10 -49.16
C HIS A 216 27.90 33.57 -48.02
N LEU A 217 28.30 33.31 -46.77
CA LEU A 217 27.67 33.83 -45.56
C LEU A 217 28.75 34.42 -44.66
N GLN A 218 28.40 35.49 -43.95
CA GLN A 218 29.26 36.16 -42.97
C GLN A 218 28.54 36.28 -41.62
N PRO A 219 29.28 36.30 -40.49
CA PRO A 219 28.69 36.53 -39.19
C PRO A 219 28.15 37.97 -39.09
N TRP A 220 26.87 38.10 -38.75
CA TRP A 220 26.23 39.40 -38.53
C TRP A 220 26.25 39.80 -37.05
N GLY A 221 25.92 38.84 -36.18
CA GLY A 221 25.83 39.07 -34.73
C GLY A 221 25.71 37.76 -33.95
N GLN A 222 25.81 37.87 -32.63
CA GLN A 222 25.66 36.75 -31.72
C GLN A 222 24.91 37.19 -30.46
N ILE A 223 24.08 36.30 -29.92
CA ILE A 223 23.36 36.49 -28.67
C ILE A 223 23.91 35.46 -27.69
N ASP A 224 24.61 35.94 -26.67
CA ASP A 224 25.02 35.12 -25.54
C ASP A 224 23.84 35.00 -24.58
N LEU A 225 23.28 33.79 -24.52
CA LEU A 225 22.11 33.51 -23.70
C LEU A 225 22.47 33.40 -22.21
N ALA A 226 23.75 33.19 -21.87
CA ALA A 226 24.25 33.01 -20.49
C ALA A 226 24.90 34.27 -19.88
N ALA A 227 25.26 35.27 -20.69
CA ALA A 227 26.03 36.46 -20.31
C ALA A 227 25.48 37.30 -19.13
N TYR A 228 24.25 37.08 -18.68
CA TYR A 228 23.54 37.98 -17.77
C TYR A 228 23.18 37.38 -16.40
N GLY A 229 23.92 36.35 -15.95
CA GLY A 229 23.97 35.93 -14.54
C GLY A 229 22.88 34.95 -14.07
N GLY A 230 22.13 34.35 -14.99
CA GLY A 230 21.22 33.23 -14.72
C GLY A 230 21.87 31.86 -14.92
N PRO A 231 21.21 30.75 -14.52
CA PRO A 231 21.59 29.41 -14.94
C PRO A 231 21.60 29.31 -16.47
N SER A 232 22.48 28.46 -17.00
CA SER A 232 22.64 28.24 -18.44
C SER A 232 21.29 27.94 -19.10
N PRO A 233 20.81 28.74 -20.06
CA PRO A 233 19.49 28.48 -20.63
C PRO A 233 19.47 27.17 -21.40
N MET A 234 18.42 26.40 -21.19
CA MET A 234 18.31 25.03 -21.68
C MET A 234 17.78 24.98 -23.11
N TRP A 235 16.86 25.90 -23.47
CA TRP A 235 16.17 25.88 -24.76
C TRP A 235 16.00 27.29 -25.32
N ALA A 236 16.11 27.44 -26.65
CA ALA A 236 15.92 28.72 -27.35
C ALA A 236 15.29 28.53 -28.74
N ALA A 237 14.58 29.55 -29.22
CA ALA A 237 13.91 29.54 -30.52
C ALA A 237 13.80 30.96 -31.11
N ILE A 238 13.69 31.05 -32.44
CA ILE A 238 13.36 32.30 -33.12
C ILE A 238 11.85 32.39 -33.37
N VAL A 239 11.27 33.52 -33.00
CA VAL A 239 9.96 33.98 -33.47
C VAL A 239 10.20 34.87 -34.68
N HIS A 240 9.79 34.39 -35.86
CA HIS A 240 9.98 35.12 -37.11
C HIS A 240 9.12 36.38 -37.15
N GLY A 241 9.60 37.42 -37.85
CA GLY A 241 8.93 38.72 -37.95
C GLY A 241 7.49 38.63 -38.48
N ARG A 242 7.20 37.66 -39.36
CA ARG A 242 5.84 37.40 -39.88
C ARG A 242 4.85 37.00 -38.76
N ASP A 243 5.28 36.11 -37.88
CA ASP A 243 4.47 35.56 -36.79
C ASP A 243 4.34 36.60 -35.68
N PHE A 244 5.41 37.35 -35.41
CA PHE A 244 5.43 38.46 -34.46
C PHE A 244 4.47 39.59 -34.88
N SER A 245 4.50 39.99 -36.16
CA SER A 245 3.64 41.06 -36.67
C SER A 245 2.17 40.66 -36.64
N THR A 246 1.85 39.44 -37.08
CA THR A 246 0.47 38.91 -37.04
C THR A 246 -0.06 38.82 -35.60
N ALA A 247 0.77 38.38 -34.65
CA ALA A 247 0.40 38.34 -33.24
C ALA A 247 0.17 39.74 -32.65
N THR A 248 0.95 40.73 -33.10
CA THR A 248 0.79 42.13 -32.67
C THR A 248 -0.49 42.75 -33.21
N GLU A 249 -0.82 42.51 -34.48
CA GLU A 249 -2.06 43.00 -35.10
C GLU A 249 -3.30 42.49 -34.35
N THR A 250 -3.31 41.23 -33.95
CA THR A 250 -4.42 40.63 -33.18
C THR A 250 -4.60 41.33 -31.84
N VAL A 251 -3.52 41.51 -31.10
CA VAL A 251 -3.52 42.17 -29.80
C VAL A 251 -3.97 43.64 -29.91
N VAL A 252 -3.68 44.31 -31.03
CA VAL A 252 -4.21 45.65 -31.32
C VAL A 252 -5.72 45.62 -31.60
N GLN A 253 -6.23 44.60 -32.29
CA GLN A 253 -7.65 44.44 -32.60
C GLN A 253 -8.50 44.13 -31.35
N GLU A 254 -7.96 43.37 -30.39
CA GLU A 254 -8.62 43.03 -29.12
C GLU A 254 -8.84 44.26 -28.21
N GLY A 255 -7.98 45.27 -28.36
CA GLY A 255 -8.12 46.58 -27.72
C GLY A 255 -7.73 46.61 -26.22
N PRO A 256 -7.64 47.81 -25.62
CA PRO A 256 -7.07 48.01 -24.29
C PRO A 256 -7.90 47.45 -23.10
N ALA A 257 -9.12 46.95 -23.35
CA ALA A 257 -10.02 46.49 -22.29
C ALA A 257 -9.51 45.24 -21.52
N GLU A 258 -8.68 44.39 -22.15
CA GLU A 258 -8.07 43.21 -21.51
C GLU A 258 -6.82 43.53 -20.65
N TYR A 259 -6.22 44.71 -20.82
CA TYR A 259 -4.85 45.02 -20.38
C TYR A 259 -4.74 45.73 -19.02
N GLY A 260 -5.86 45.95 -18.32
CA GLY A 260 -5.87 46.67 -17.04
C GLY A 260 -5.51 48.16 -17.20
N LYS A 261 -5.39 48.90 -16.10
CA LYS A 261 -5.11 50.35 -16.15
C LYS A 261 -3.67 50.62 -16.64
N GLY A 262 -3.46 50.70 -17.95
CA GLY A 262 -2.27 51.25 -18.60
C GLY A 262 -1.96 50.61 -19.95
N ASP A 263 -1.98 51.41 -21.03
CA ASP A 263 -1.68 50.97 -22.41
C ASP A 263 -0.18 50.65 -22.66
N GLY A 264 0.65 50.63 -21.62
CA GLY A 264 2.12 50.53 -21.73
C GLY A 264 2.64 49.31 -22.48
N PRO A 265 2.23 48.07 -22.13
CA PRO A 265 2.69 46.86 -22.80
C PRO A 265 2.28 46.80 -24.28
N LEU A 266 1.04 47.21 -24.59
CA LEU A 266 0.52 47.25 -25.96
C LEU A 266 1.32 48.25 -26.82
N VAL A 267 1.55 49.46 -26.30
CA VAL A 267 2.33 50.50 -26.99
C VAL A 267 3.76 50.01 -27.26
N ASN A 268 4.40 49.36 -26.29
CA ASN A 268 5.77 48.84 -26.46
C ASN A 268 5.85 47.78 -27.56
N VAL A 269 4.89 46.84 -27.61
CA VAL A 269 4.88 45.81 -28.65
C VAL A 269 4.55 46.39 -30.03
N VAL A 270 3.65 47.38 -30.12
CA VAL A 270 3.38 48.10 -31.38
C VAL A 270 4.60 48.88 -31.85
N GLU A 271 5.30 49.58 -30.95
CA GLU A 271 6.55 50.27 -31.28
C GLU A 271 7.61 49.28 -31.77
N LEU A 272 7.72 48.13 -31.11
CA LEU A 272 8.63 47.06 -31.47
C LEU A 272 8.28 46.49 -32.85
N ALA A 273 7.01 46.16 -33.13
CA ALA A 273 6.55 45.63 -34.42
C ALA A 273 6.80 46.60 -35.58
N ASN A 274 6.63 47.91 -35.37
CA ASN A 274 6.94 48.93 -36.39
C ASN A 274 8.42 48.95 -36.82
N ARG A 275 9.32 48.33 -36.05
CA ARG A 275 10.74 48.20 -36.38
C ARG A 275 11.08 46.90 -37.13
N ASN A 276 10.08 46.07 -37.43
CA ASN A 276 10.20 44.76 -38.09
C ASN A 276 11.27 43.85 -37.46
N PRO A 277 11.14 43.51 -36.17
CA PRO A 277 12.13 42.73 -35.46
C PRO A 277 11.94 41.23 -35.69
N GLU A 278 13.01 40.50 -35.49
CA GLU A 278 12.94 39.07 -35.18
C GLU A 278 13.28 38.87 -33.70
N VAL A 279 12.56 37.97 -33.04
CA VAL A 279 12.68 37.81 -31.59
C VAL A 279 13.31 36.46 -31.28
N CYS A 280 14.45 36.48 -30.59
CA CYS A 280 15.05 35.29 -29.99
C CYS A 280 14.48 35.13 -28.58
N VAL A 281 13.93 33.97 -28.26
CA VAL A 281 13.39 33.64 -26.92
C VAL A 281 14.20 32.49 -26.35
N ALA A 282 14.58 32.57 -25.08
CA ALA A 282 15.26 31.50 -24.35
C ALA A 282 14.61 31.24 -22.98
N PHE A 283 14.64 29.97 -22.59
CA PHE A 283 14.10 29.45 -21.33
C PHE A 283 15.19 28.72 -20.56
N ASP A 284 15.27 28.97 -19.25
CA ASP A 284 16.35 28.45 -18.40
C ASP A 284 16.08 27.10 -17.75
N GLY A 285 14.90 26.52 -17.98
CA GLY A 285 14.48 25.26 -17.37
C GLY A 285 14.16 25.35 -15.86
N LEU A 286 14.44 26.48 -15.20
CA LEU A 286 14.09 26.75 -13.79
C LEU A 286 12.89 27.70 -13.66
N GLY A 287 12.19 27.96 -14.77
CA GLY A 287 11.02 28.82 -14.78
C GLY A 287 11.33 30.29 -15.05
N ASN A 288 12.45 30.64 -15.69
CA ASN A 288 12.70 32.00 -16.16
C ASN A 288 12.79 32.07 -17.69
N MET A 289 12.41 33.25 -18.21
CA MET A 289 12.40 33.56 -19.64
C MET A 289 13.21 34.82 -19.93
N SER A 290 13.93 34.80 -21.05
CA SER A 290 14.59 35.97 -21.64
C SER A 290 14.25 36.10 -23.13
N ALA A 291 14.13 37.33 -23.63
CA ALA A 291 13.89 37.57 -25.04
C ALA A 291 14.65 38.80 -25.56
N TRP A 292 15.16 38.69 -26.79
CA TRP A 292 15.93 39.73 -27.48
C TRP A 292 15.32 40.04 -28.85
N ALA A 293 15.17 41.32 -29.16
CA ALA A 293 14.79 41.80 -30.48
C ALA A 293 16.04 42.05 -31.33
N MET A 294 16.02 41.53 -32.55
CA MET A 294 17.03 41.76 -33.57
C MET A 294 16.40 42.61 -34.68
N GLU A 295 16.94 43.80 -34.91
CA GLU A 295 16.41 44.77 -35.88
C GLU A 295 17.40 44.95 -37.04
N ASN A 296 16.89 45.24 -38.25
CA ASN A 296 17.70 45.61 -39.43
C ASN A 296 18.75 44.57 -39.88
N ILE A 297 18.54 43.28 -39.60
CA ILE A 297 19.44 42.23 -40.08
C ILE A 297 19.41 42.20 -41.62
N SER A 298 20.56 42.48 -42.23
CA SER A 298 20.74 42.53 -43.69
C SER A 298 22.10 41.99 -44.09
N SER A 299 22.32 41.81 -45.39
CA SER A 299 23.62 41.43 -45.98
C SER A 299 24.78 42.38 -45.67
N LYS A 300 24.52 43.61 -45.19
CA LYS A 300 25.56 44.56 -44.77
C LYS A 300 25.87 44.40 -43.27
N PRO A 301 27.15 44.28 -42.87
CA PRO A 301 27.49 44.21 -41.46
C PRO A 301 27.11 45.51 -40.74
N PRO A 302 26.76 45.44 -39.44
CA PRO A 302 26.43 46.61 -38.63
C PRO A 302 27.48 47.71 -38.77
N THR A 303 27.10 48.89 -39.27
CA THR A 303 28.02 50.03 -39.29
C THR A 303 28.25 50.52 -37.85
N LYS A 304 29.49 50.47 -37.36
CA LYS A 304 29.91 51.06 -36.07
C LYS A 304 29.70 52.59 -35.95
N SER A 305 29.00 53.23 -36.89
CA SER A 305 29.00 54.69 -37.09
C SER A 305 27.83 55.45 -36.44
N LYS A 306 26.99 54.83 -35.62
CA LYS A 306 26.04 55.56 -34.75
C LYS A 306 26.02 54.99 -33.32
N PRO A 307 26.48 55.74 -32.30
CA PRO A 307 26.58 55.26 -30.92
C PRO A 307 25.24 55.01 -30.20
N ASN A 308 24.09 55.28 -30.82
CA ASN A 308 22.76 55.25 -30.19
C ASN A 308 21.77 54.20 -30.75
N LYS A 309 22.17 53.32 -31.68
CA LYS A 309 21.27 52.26 -32.19
C LYS A 309 21.95 50.89 -32.01
N GLN A 310 21.49 50.11 -31.03
CA GLN A 310 21.87 48.71 -30.89
C GLN A 310 21.00 47.88 -31.82
N ASP A 311 21.61 47.12 -32.73
CA ASP A 311 20.88 46.25 -33.67
C ASP A 311 20.31 44.98 -32.99
N ILE A 312 20.80 44.65 -31.80
CA ILE A 312 20.23 43.63 -30.91
C ILE A 312 19.93 44.28 -29.56
N SER A 313 18.67 44.24 -29.13
CA SER A 313 18.22 44.82 -27.86
C SER A 313 17.49 43.77 -27.02
N ALA A 314 17.71 43.77 -25.70
CA ALA A 314 16.97 42.89 -24.81
C ALA A 314 15.58 43.48 -24.53
N ILE A 315 14.55 42.66 -24.66
CA ILE A 315 13.15 43.04 -24.40
C ILE A 315 12.81 42.72 -22.93
N VAL A 316 13.05 41.47 -22.53
CA VAL A 316 12.85 40.95 -21.18
C VAL A 316 14.04 40.08 -20.79
N GLN A 317 14.44 40.14 -19.53
CA GLN A 317 15.63 39.43 -19.02
C GLN A 317 15.31 38.75 -17.70
N ASN A 318 15.55 37.44 -17.66
CA ASN A 318 15.42 36.58 -16.47
C ASN A 318 14.12 36.82 -15.68
N VAL A 319 13.00 36.89 -16.40
CA VAL A 319 11.71 37.18 -15.78
C VAL A 319 11.04 35.87 -15.41
N PRO A 320 10.49 35.74 -14.18
CA PRO A 320 9.85 34.50 -13.76
C PRO A 320 8.62 34.20 -14.63
N SER A 321 8.53 32.93 -14.99
CA SER A 321 7.46 32.26 -15.72
C SER A 321 7.26 30.89 -15.07
N SER A 322 6.46 30.86 -14.01
CA SER A 322 6.19 29.67 -13.20
C SER A 322 5.59 28.50 -13.98
N GLU A 323 5.10 28.74 -15.19
CA GLU A 323 4.47 27.76 -16.08
C GLU A 323 5.47 26.76 -16.66
N PHE A 324 6.76 27.10 -16.72
CA PHE A 324 7.82 26.14 -17.10
C PHE A 324 8.33 25.32 -15.90
N GLY A 325 7.98 25.69 -14.66
CA GLY A 325 8.41 24.95 -13.47
C GLY A 325 7.85 23.52 -13.42
N SER A 326 6.64 23.31 -13.98
CA SER A 326 6.01 21.98 -14.06
C SER A 326 6.63 21.05 -15.13
N LEU A 327 7.47 21.57 -16.03
CA LEU A 327 8.11 20.75 -17.08
C LEU A 327 9.15 19.76 -16.51
N MET A 328 9.66 20.05 -15.31
CA MET A 328 10.74 19.29 -14.66
C MET A 328 10.24 18.24 -13.64
N GLU A 329 8.93 18.14 -13.36
CA GLU A 329 8.39 17.21 -12.34
C GLU A 329 8.47 15.71 -12.73
N GLY A 330 9.15 15.35 -13.84
CA GLY A 330 9.18 13.97 -14.36
C GLY A 330 10.55 13.36 -14.71
N SER A 331 11.65 14.11 -14.74
CA SER A 331 12.96 13.52 -15.09
C SER A 331 14.13 14.36 -14.58
N ALA A 332 14.57 14.11 -13.35
CA ALA A 332 15.71 14.80 -12.75
C ALA A 332 17.07 14.40 -13.36
N ASP A 333 17.16 13.30 -14.10
CA ASP A 333 18.46 12.71 -14.44
C ASP A 333 19.02 13.06 -15.82
N HIS A 334 18.21 13.44 -16.82
CA HIS A 334 18.74 13.93 -18.11
C HIS A 334 17.76 14.94 -18.76
N PRO A 335 18.21 16.14 -19.17
CA PRO A 335 17.38 17.04 -19.94
C PRO A 335 17.16 16.42 -21.33
N SER A 336 15.95 15.91 -21.57
CA SER A 336 15.49 15.50 -22.90
C SER A 336 15.78 16.62 -23.90
N GLN A 337 16.29 16.29 -25.08
CA GLN A 337 16.37 17.27 -26.16
C GLN A 337 14.96 17.81 -26.41
N VAL A 338 14.82 19.12 -26.62
CA VAL A 338 13.54 19.77 -26.92
C VAL A 338 13.67 20.54 -28.22
N GLU A 339 12.75 20.30 -29.15
CA GLU A 339 12.61 21.14 -30.34
C GLU A 339 11.43 22.09 -30.14
N ILE A 340 11.69 23.39 -30.35
CA ILE A 340 10.70 24.46 -30.18
C ILE A 340 10.37 25.05 -31.54
N ARG A 341 9.09 24.99 -31.93
CA ARG A 341 8.56 25.66 -33.11
C ARG A 341 7.57 26.74 -32.66
N SER A 342 7.66 27.92 -33.26
CA SER A 342 6.71 29.03 -33.02
C SER A 342 5.93 29.35 -34.29
N TYR A 343 4.65 29.71 -34.14
CA TYR A 343 3.81 30.17 -35.24
C TYR A 343 2.61 30.98 -34.73
N CYS A 344 2.07 31.87 -35.57
CA CYS A 344 0.82 32.58 -35.29
C CYS A 344 -0.35 31.94 -36.06
N ASN A 345 -1.44 31.60 -35.37
CA ASN A 345 -2.63 31.04 -36.02
C ASN A 345 -3.51 32.19 -36.55
N LYS A 346 -3.78 32.23 -37.86
CA LYS A 346 -4.63 33.28 -38.46
C LYS A 346 -6.07 33.32 -37.93
N ALA A 347 -6.59 32.22 -37.38
CA ALA A 347 -7.96 32.16 -36.86
C ALA A 347 -8.10 32.59 -35.39
N GLY A 348 -7.05 32.41 -34.58
CA GLY A 348 -7.03 32.76 -33.14
C GLY A 348 -6.08 33.90 -32.78
N GLY A 349 -5.22 34.32 -33.71
CA GLY A 349 -4.38 35.51 -33.68
C GLY A 349 -3.28 35.59 -32.63
N HIS A 350 -3.25 34.71 -31.63
CA HIS A 350 -2.18 34.64 -30.64
C HIS A 350 -0.95 33.84 -31.13
N LEU A 351 0.20 34.08 -30.48
CA LEU A 351 1.45 33.36 -30.75
C LEU A 351 1.41 31.98 -30.07
N ASN A 352 1.75 30.92 -30.79
CA ASN A 352 1.76 29.56 -30.25
C ASN A 352 3.19 29.01 -30.22
N PHE A 353 3.52 28.29 -29.16
CA PHE A 353 4.76 27.54 -29.00
C PHE A 353 4.44 26.05 -28.91
N LEU A 354 5.06 25.27 -29.79
CA LEU A 354 5.03 23.81 -29.78
C LEU A 354 6.38 23.32 -29.26
N LEU A 355 6.38 22.65 -28.11
CA LEU A 355 7.55 22.06 -27.49
C LEU A 355 7.48 20.55 -27.66
N HIS A 356 8.37 19.99 -28.49
CA HIS A 356 8.48 18.56 -28.68
C HIS A 356 9.61 18.01 -27.82
N PHE A 357 9.24 17.24 -26.79
CA PHE A 357 10.17 16.50 -25.95
C PHE A 357 10.36 15.11 -26.53
N PHE A 358 11.62 14.70 -26.69
CA PHE A 358 11.96 13.39 -27.24
C PHE A 358 11.73 12.22 -26.26
N ASP A 359 11.05 12.47 -25.14
CA ASP A 359 10.48 11.45 -24.24
C ASP A 359 9.04 11.04 -24.63
N GLY A 360 8.54 11.54 -25.77
CA GLY A 360 7.21 11.23 -26.29
C GLY A 360 6.12 12.21 -25.87
N ARG A 361 6.49 13.36 -25.27
CA ARG A 361 5.58 14.46 -24.92
C ARG A 361 5.64 15.59 -25.96
N ILE A 362 4.48 16.12 -26.33
CA ILE A 362 4.35 17.36 -27.09
C ILE A 362 3.49 18.33 -26.29
N GLU A 363 4.04 19.47 -25.94
CA GLU A 363 3.33 20.49 -25.16
C GLU A 363 2.99 21.71 -26.01
N PHE A 364 1.76 22.21 -25.83
CA PHE A 364 1.23 23.34 -26.58
C PHE A 364 0.96 24.52 -25.65
N PHE A 365 1.63 25.64 -25.95
CA PHE A 365 1.46 26.89 -25.23
C PHE A 365 0.96 27.99 -26.15
N GLU A 366 0.10 28.83 -25.60
CA GLU A 366 -0.41 30.03 -26.27
C GLU A 366 0.02 31.28 -25.51
N ALA A 367 0.48 32.29 -26.23
CA ALA A 367 1.02 33.52 -25.69
C ALA A 367 0.29 34.73 -26.29
N ASN A 368 -0.24 35.59 -25.44
CA ASN A 368 -0.59 36.95 -25.84
C ASN A 368 0.71 37.77 -25.91
N ILE A 369 1.09 38.27 -27.08
CA ILE A 369 2.43 38.84 -27.31
C ILE A 369 2.74 40.06 -26.41
N ALA A 370 1.72 40.85 -26.04
CA ALA A 370 1.89 41.99 -25.14
C ALA A 370 2.20 41.56 -23.71
N HIS A 371 1.53 40.53 -23.18
CA HIS A 371 1.84 39.99 -21.86
C HIS A 371 3.14 39.19 -21.85
N PHE A 372 3.40 38.45 -22.93
CA PHE A 372 4.58 37.63 -23.09
C PHE A 372 5.86 38.47 -22.96
N LEU A 373 5.91 39.65 -23.61
CA LEU A 373 7.05 40.55 -23.62
C LEU A 373 7.01 41.67 -22.56
N ASP A 374 6.00 41.72 -21.68
CA ASP A 374 5.91 42.74 -20.62
C ASP A 374 6.86 42.40 -19.46
N PRO A 375 7.89 43.21 -19.12
CA PRO A 375 8.77 42.92 -17.98
C PRO A 375 8.05 42.78 -16.64
N ASN A 376 6.88 43.41 -16.47
CA ASN A 376 6.12 43.47 -15.21
C ASN A 376 4.81 42.67 -15.25
N ALA A 377 4.69 41.68 -16.15
CA ALA A 377 3.48 40.88 -16.30
C ALA A 377 3.00 40.31 -14.95
N SER A 378 1.80 40.72 -14.52
CA SER A 378 1.15 40.23 -13.28
C SER A 378 0.32 38.96 -13.51
N LYS A 379 0.02 38.65 -14.77
CA LYS A 379 -0.66 37.44 -15.23
C LYS A 379 0.35 36.48 -15.85
N SER A 380 -0.06 35.22 -15.97
CA SER A 380 0.67 34.17 -16.66
C SER A 380 1.07 34.57 -18.09
N ARG A 381 2.34 34.40 -18.45
CA ARG A 381 2.91 34.80 -19.76
C ARG A 381 2.55 33.84 -20.88
N LEU A 382 2.38 32.57 -20.52
CA LEU A 382 2.06 31.47 -21.41
C LEU A 382 0.95 30.65 -20.82
N LYS A 383 -0.09 30.43 -21.61
CA LYS A 383 -1.20 29.59 -21.23
C LYS A 383 -0.98 28.17 -21.79
N PRO A 384 -0.76 27.15 -20.95
CA PRO A 384 -0.75 25.77 -21.42
C PRO A 384 -2.15 25.42 -21.93
N ARG A 385 -2.24 24.91 -23.16
CA ARG A 385 -3.52 24.53 -23.78
C ARG A 385 -3.75 23.03 -23.74
N CYS A 386 -2.73 22.25 -24.08
CA CYS A 386 -2.77 20.80 -24.00
C CYS A 386 -1.36 20.20 -23.95
N MET A 387 -1.29 19.00 -23.42
CA MET A 387 -0.15 18.11 -23.53
C MET A 387 -0.62 16.87 -24.28
N TRP A 388 0.13 16.46 -25.29
CA TRP A 388 -0.07 15.20 -25.97
C TRP A 388 1.04 14.22 -25.54
N THR A 389 0.65 13.02 -25.10
CA THR A 389 1.54 11.98 -24.55
C THR A 389 1.28 10.64 -25.22
N GLY A 390 2.27 9.74 -25.24
CA GLY A 390 2.10 8.38 -25.74
C GLY A 390 2.29 8.24 -27.25
N HIS A 391 2.98 9.19 -27.88
CA HIS A 391 3.23 9.22 -29.33
C HIS A 391 4.32 8.26 -29.81
N SER A 392 4.92 7.49 -28.91
CA SER A 392 5.95 6.51 -29.25
C SER A 392 5.41 5.38 -30.14
N ALA A 393 4.09 5.16 -30.15
CA ALA A 393 3.40 4.17 -30.97
C ALA A 393 2.20 4.77 -31.72
N SER A 394 1.62 4.00 -32.63
CA SER A 394 0.51 4.46 -33.47
C SER A 394 -0.78 4.65 -32.68
N ILE A 395 -1.33 5.86 -32.70
CA ILE A 395 -2.59 6.16 -32.02
C ILE A 395 -3.75 5.64 -32.86
N ALA A 396 -4.47 4.63 -32.36
CA ALA A 396 -5.64 4.05 -33.04
C ALA A 396 -6.90 4.94 -32.95
N LYS A 397 -7.14 5.55 -31.78
CA LYS A 397 -8.31 6.39 -31.53
C LYS A 397 -8.05 7.33 -30.35
N MET A 398 -8.63 8.53 -30.39
CA MET A 398 -8.64 9.48 -29.27
C MET A 398 -10.07 9.70 -28.78
N CYS A 399 -10.26 9.77 -27.46
CA CYS A 399 -11.52 10.13 -26.82
C CYS A 399 -11.31 11.38 -25.96
N LYS A 400 -12.11 12.43 -26.20
CA LYS A 400 -12.16 13.59 -25.31
C LYS A 400 -12.98 13.23 -24.07
N TYR A 401 -12.56 13.71 -22.91
CA TYR A 401 -13.31 13.56 -21.67
C TYR A 401 -13.15 14.80 -20.79
N GLU A 402 -14.11 15.01 -19.89
CA GLU A 402 -14.08 16.09 -18.91
C GLU A 402 -14.53 15.54 -17.56
N ILE A 403 -13.67 15.70 -16.56
CA ILE A 403 -13.90 15.28 -15.18
C ILE A 403 -13.29 16.32 -14.23
N ALA A 404 -13.97 16.58 -13.11
CA ALA A 404 -13.49 17.53 -12.11
C ALA A 404 -12.49 16.86 -11.16
N GLY A 405 -11.51 17.61 -10.67
CA GLY A 405 -10.41 17.11 -9.84
C GLY A 405 -9.23 16.54 -10.64
N LYS A 406 -8.11 16.32 -9.95
CA LYS A 406 -6.90 15.73 -10.56
C LYS A 406 -7.05 14.22 -10.65
N PRO A 407 -6.84 13.57 -11.81
CA PRO A 407 -6.80 12.11 -11.92
C PRO A 407 -5.69 11.52 -11.02
N LEU A 408 -6.05 10.52 -10.21
CA LEU A 408 -5.14 9.86 -9.27
C LEU A 408 -4.67 8.49 -9.74
N CYS A 409 -5.40 7.83 -10.64
CA CYS A 409 -5.10 6.47 -11.05
C CYS A 409 -5.65 6.10 -12.45
N LEU A 410 -5.12 5.00 -12.98
CA LEU A 410 -5.70 4.23 -14.09
C LEU A 410 -5.76 2.77 -13.64
N LEU A 411 -6.97 2.21 -13.59
CA LEU A 411 -7.24 0.88 -13.07
C LEU A 411 -7.89 0.03 -14.15
N VAL A 412 -7.35 -1.16 -14.39
CA VAL A 412 -8.00 -2.16 -15.24
C VAL A 412 -9.06 -2.87 -14.42
N LEU A 413 -10.31 -2.79 -14.85
CA LEU A 413 -11.43 -3.44 -14.17
C LEU A 413 -11.57 -4.91 -14.58
N PRO A 414 -12.18 -5.77 -13.74
CA PRO A 414 -12.44 -7.15 -14.08
C PRO A 414 -13.28 -7.27 -15.36
N ARG A 415 -12.97 -8.28 -16.19
CA ARG A 415 -13.77 -8.60 -17.38
C ARG A 415 -15.16 -9.09 -16.99
N LYS A 416 -16.13 -8.84 -17.85
CA LYS A 416 -17.52 -9.30 -17.67
C LYS A 416 -17.66 -10.82 -17.88
N GLY A 417 -16.85 -11.40 -18.77
CA GLY A 417 -16.78 -12.84 -19.02
C GLY A 417 -15.39 -13.28 -19.51
N VAL A 418 -15.09 -14.57 -19.40
CA VAL A 418 -13.81 -15.15 -19.85
C VAL A 418 -13.64 -15.07 -21.38
N GLU A 419 -14.76 -15.04 -22.13
CA GLU A 419 -14.79 -15.04 -23.59
C GLU A 419 -14.56 -13.64 -24.22
N GLU A 420 -14.69 -12.55 -23.46
CA GLU A 420 -14.49 -11.17 -23.95
C GLU A 420 -13.01 -10.72 -23.81
N SER A 421 -12.09 -11.42 -24.48
CA SER A 421 -10.66 -11.04 -24.45
C SER A 421 -10.36 -9.74 -25.20
N SER A 422 -11.25 -9.32 -26.11
CA SER A 422 -11.12 -8.12 -26.93
C SER A 422 -11.65 -6.86 -26.27
N VAL A 423 -12.32 -6.93 -25.11
CA VAL A 423 -12.89 -5.75 -24.43
C VAL A 423 -12.23 -5.55 -23.08
N ALA A 424 -11.67 -4.37 -22.87
CA ALA A 424 -11.08 -3.94 -21.60
C ALA A 424 -11.85 -2.75 -21.04
N HIS A 425 -12.09 -2.74 -19.73
CA HIS A 425 -12.67 -1.61 -19.03
C HIS A 425 -11.60 -0.94 -18.18
N ILE A 426 -11.35 0.35 -18.39
CA ILE A 426 -10.36 1.12 -17.62
C ILE A 426 -11.08 2.21 -16.85
N ALA A 427 -10.82 2.29 -15.55
CA ALA A 427 -11.36 3.32 -14.67
C ALA A 427 -10.28 4.32 -14.26
N THR A 428 -10.63 5.60 -14.18
CA THR A 428 -9.87 6.62 -13.45
C THR A 428 -10.70 7.15 -12.29
N ILE A 429 -10.03 7.55 -11.21
CA ILE A 429 -10.63 8.19 -10.03
C ILE A 429 -9.86 9.48 -9.77
N THR A 430 -10.58 10.55 -9.47
CA THR A 430 -10.01 11.88 -9.21
C THR A 430 -9.90 12.20 -7.72
N SER A 431 -9.13 13.24 -7.39
CA SER A 431 -9.05 13.81 -6.03
C SER A 431 -10.40 14.28 -5.48
N GLU A 432 -11.37 14.59 -6.34
CA GLU A 432 -12.75 14.93 -5.97
C GLU A 432 -13.69 13.71 -5.86
N LYS A 433 -13.15 12.49 -5.83
CA LYS A 433 -13.89 11.21 -5.72
C LYS A 433 -14.80 10.89 -6.91
N LYS A 434 -14.72 11.67 -7.98
CA LYS A 434 -15.41 11.38 -9.23
C LYS A 434 -14.58 10.40 -10.04
N GLY A 435 -15.23 9.44 -10.65
CA GLY A 435 -14.61 8.44 -11.50
C GLY A 435 -15.27 8.33 -12.86
N LEU A 436 -14.46 7.88 -13.83
CA LEU A 436 -14.85 7.69 -15.23
C LEU A 436 -14.33 6.33 -15.68
N VAL A 437 -15.18 5.57 -16.36
CA VAL A 437 -14.86 4.27 -16.94
C VAL A 437 -14.93 4.36 -18.45
N TRP A 438 -13.90 3.88 -19.13
CA TRP A 438 -13.87 3.70 -20.57
C TRP A 438 -13.98 2.23 -20.93
N GLU A 439 -14.76 1.95 -21.97
CA GLU A 439 -14.75 0.66 -22.67
C GLU A 439 -13.80 0.77 -23.86
N ILE A 440 -12.84 -0.14 -23.91
CA ILE A 440 -11.82 -0.22 -24.95
C ILE A 440 -11.97 -1.55 -25.68
N LYS A 441 -12.32 -1.49 -26.96
CA LYS A 441 -12.26 -2.62 -27.88
C LYS A 441 -10.85 -2.71 -28.46
N LEU A 442 -10.10 -3.71 -28.03
CA LEU A 442 -8.75 -4.00 -28.48
C LEU A 442 -8.78 -4.68 -29.86
N PRO A 443 -7.80 -4.41 -30.73
CA PRO A 443 -7.65 -5.14 -31.99
C PRO A 443 -7.42 -6.63 -31.71
N LEU A 444 -8.12 -7.51 -32.43
CA LEU A 444 -7.87 -8.96 -32.36
C LEU A 444 -6.54 -9.28 -33.06
N TYR A 445 -5.44 -9.30 -32.30
CA TYR A 445 -4.16 -9.80 -32.79
C TYR A 445 -4.13 -11.33 -32.70
N GLY A 446 -4.24 -12.00 -33.86
CA GLY A 446 -3.90 -13.42 -33.99
C GLY A 446 -5.07 -14.42 -33.98
N VAL A 447 -5.77 -14.53 -35.11
CA VAL A 447 -6.14 -15.85 -35.64
C VAL A 447 -5.46 -15.97 -37.00
N THR A 448 -4.22 -16.47 -37.00
CA THR A 448 -3.55 -16.93 -38.22
C THR A 448 -4.23 -18.22 -38.69
N GLY A 449 -5.39 -18.07 -39.32
CA GLY A 449 -6.00 -19.11 -40.13
C GLY A 449 -5.19 -19.26 -41.41
N SER A 450 -4.61 -20.44 -41.62
CA SER A 450 -4.06 -20.87 -42.89
C SER A 450 -5.13 -20.76 -43.98
N ASN A 451 -5.10 -19.69 -44.77
CA ASN A 451 -5.44 -19.65 -46.20
C ASN A 451 -5.32 -18.21 -46.69
N GLY A 452 -4.36 -17.98 -47.58
CA GLY A 452 -4.14 -16.67 -48.17
C GLY A 452 -5.38 -16.18 -48.91
N ILE A 453 -5.72 -14.90 -48.74
CA ILE A 453 -6.60 -14.18 -49.64
C ILE A 453 -6.02 -12.78 -49.89
N LYS A 454 -5.90 -12.49 -51.19
CA LYS A 454 -5.64 -11.21 -51.82
C LYS A 454 -6.82 -10.24 -51.64
N ASN A 455 -6.50 -8.95 -51.73
CA ASN A 455 -7.34 -7.78 -52.03
C ASN A 455 -7.61 -6.89 -50.82
N GLY A 456 -7.07 -5.67 -50.92
CA GLY A 456 -7.38 -4.54 -50.08
C GLY A 456 -8.86 -4.19 -50.18
N HIS A 457 -9.59 -4.54 -49.13
CA HIS A 457 -10.76 -3.87 -48.57
C HIS A 457 -11.02 -4.56 -47.23
N ALA A 458 -10.42 -4.06 -46.15
CA ALA A 458 -10.64 -4.55 -44.79
C ALA A 458 -12.04 -4.11 -44.29
N ASN A 459 -13.10 -4.73 -44.81
CA ASN A 459 -14.48 -4.57 -44.32
C ASN A 459 -14.90 -5.77 -43.45
N GLY A 460 -14.15 -6.08 -42.38
CA GLY A 460 -14.51 -7.20 -41.51
C GLY A 460 -13.82 -7.34 -40.14
N LEU A 461 -12.85 -6.50 -39.81
CA LEU A 461 -12.30 -6.41 -38.45
C LEU A 461 -12.95 -5.19 -37.78
N GLU A 462 -13.63 -5.37 -36.64
CA GLU A 462 -14.14 -4.23 -35.87
C GLU A 462 -12.96 -3.29 -35.56
N ALA A 463 -13.06 -2.03 -36.01
CA ALA A 463 -12.03 -1.04 -35.76
C ALA A 463 -11.87 -0.84 -34.24
N PRO A 464 -10.65 -0.73 -33.71
CA PRO A 464 -10.43 -0.46 -32.30
C PRO A 464 -11.17 0.82 -31.90
N SER A 465 -11.91 0.75 -30.80
CA SER A 465 -12.73 1.86 -30.32
C SER A 465 -12.52 2.07 -28.84
N ILE A 466 -12.44 3.32 -28.43
CA ILE A 466 -12.52 3.74 -27.03
C ILE A 466 -13.75 4.63 -26.89
N GLN A 467 -14.58 4.34 -25.90
CA GLN A 467 -15.77 5.13 -25.59
C GLN A 467 -15.95 5.28 -24.09
N GLU A 468 -16.53 6.42 -23.67
CA GLU A 468 -16.99 6.60 -22.30
C GLU A 468 -18.11 5.59 -22.01
N PHE A 469 -17.93 4.78 -20.97
CA PHE A 469 -18.88 3.74 -20.58
C PHE A 469 -19.77 4.20 -19.41
N PHE A 470 -19.16 4.71 -18.34
CA PHE A 470 -19.88 5.04 -17.11
C PHE A 470 -19.16 6.10 -16.26
N ARG A 471 -19.94 6.96 -15.60
CA ARG A 471 -19.47 7.91 -14.59
C ARG A 471 -19.96 7.50 -13.21
N PHE A 472 -19.10 7.60 -12.21
CA PHE A 472 -19.43 7.24 -10.83
C PHE A 472 -18.84 8.22 -9.82
N GLU A 473 -19.32 8.13 -8.58
CA GLU A 473 -18.77 8.87 -7.44
C GLU A 473 -18.51 7.87 -6.29
N LEU A 474 -17.30 7.89 -5.74
CA LEU A 474 -16.92 7.05 -4.60
C LEU A 474 -17.41 7.69 -3.31
N GLN A 475 -18.54 7.19 -2.80
CA GLN A 475 -19.06 7.59 -1.50
C GLN A 475 -18.12 7.12 -0.38
N ASP A 476 -18.01 7.91 0.69
CA ASP A 476 -17.23 7.61 1.90
C ASP A 476 -15.70 7.49 1.78
N ALA A 477 -15.11 7.80 0.62
CA ALA A 477 -13.66 7.66 0.38
C ALA A 477 -12.72 8.66 1.11
N GLY A 478 -13.23 9.49 2.03
CA GLY A 478 -12.41 10.43 2.82
C GLY A 478 -11.71 11.52 1.99
N ASP A 479 -10.55 12.02 2.42
CA ASP A 479 -9.73 12.98 1.66
C ASP A 479 -8.61 12.22 0.90
N LEU A 480 -8.88 11.86 -0.36
CA LEU A 480 -8.04 10.96 -1.15
C LEU A 480 -6.68 11.58 -1.48
N ALA A 481 -5.61 10.89 -1.08
CA ALA A 481 -4.24 11.21 -1.51
C ALA A 481 -3.90 10.44 -2.80
N TYR A 482 -4.21 9.14 -2.84
CA TYR A 482 -3.95 8.30 -4.01
C TYR A 482 -4.88 7.09 -4.06
N VAL A 483 -5.01 6.50 -5.25
CA VAL A 483 -5.66 5.21 -5.49
C VAL A 483 -4.73 4.34 -6.32
N LEU A 484 -4.50 3.11 -5.88
CA LEU A 484 -3.56 2.18 -6.50
C LEU A 484 -4.27 0.88 -6.88
N PRO A 485 -3.83 0.19 -7.94
CA PRO A 485 -4.28 -1.18 -8.17
C PRO A 485 -3.88 -2.05 -6.98
N VAL A 486 -4.73 -3.00 -6.63
CA VAL A 486 -4.32 -4.07 -5.71
C VAL A 486 -3.41 -5.00 -6.49
N ASP A 487 -2.22 -5.23 -5.95
CA ASP A 487 -1.24 -6.09 -6.58
C ASP A 487 -1.82 -7.51 -6.71
N PRO A 488 -1.85 -8.08 -7.93
CA PRO A 488 -2.44 -9.38 -8.15
C PRO A 488 -1.68 -10.53 -7.48
N ALA A 489 -0.48 -10.29 -6.94
CA ALA A 489 0.36 -11.27 -6.27
C ALA A 489 0.55 -12.55 -7.11
N GLY A 490 0.69 -12.39 -8.44
CA GLY A 490 0.88 -13.47 -9.42
C GLY A 490 -0.40 -14.19 -9.90
N SER A 491 -1.58 -13.87 -9.37
CA SER A 491 -2.83 -14.57 -9.74
C SER A 491 -3.59 -13.87 -10.88
N PRO A 492 -4.07 -14.59 -11.92
CA PRO A 492 -4.80 -13.98 -13.03
C PRO A 492 -6.12 -13.35 -12.55
N PRO A 493 -6.60 -12.27 -13.18
CA PRO A 493 -7.85 -11.61 -12.78
C PRO A 493 -9.03 -12.58 -12.88
N MET A 494 -9.65 -12.89 -11.73
CA MET A 494 -10.82 -13.76 -11.67
C MET A 494 -12.10 -12.95 -11.87
N VAL A 495 -12.95 -13.42 -12.78
CA VAL A 495 -14.30 -12.87 -12.99
C VAL A 495 -15.20 -13.35 -11.85
N SER A 496 -15.58 -12.45 -10.94
CA SER A 496 -16.59 -12.75 -9.91
C SER A 496 -17.99 -12.46 -10.45
N THR A 497 -18.87 -13.45 -10.38
CA THR A 497 -20.29 -13.29 -10.78
C THR A 497 -21.11 -12.48 -9.76
N PHE A 498 -20.64 -12.39 -8.50
CA PHE A 498 -21.30 -11.65 -7.42
C PHE A 498 -20.39 -10.56 -6.82
N LEU A 499 -20.99 -9.40 -6.50
CA LEU A 499 -20.33 -8.31 -5.77
C LEU A 499 -20.55 -8.52 -4.26
N ASP A 500 -19.53 -9.05 -3.58
CA ASP A 500 -19.56 -9.28 -2.13
C ASP A 500 -18.18 -8.98 -1.52
N VAL A 501 -18.09 -8.92 -0.19
CA VAL A 501 -16.88 -8.67 0.61
C VAL A 501 -15.77 -9.70 0.35
N PHE A 502 -16.13 -10.86 -0.19
CA PHE A 502 -15.20 -11.93 -0.61
C PHE A 502 -14.72 -11.80 -2.05
N ALA A 503 -15.31 -10.90 -2.85
CA ALA A 503 -14.80 -10.62 -4.18
C ALA A 503 -13.38 -10.03 -4.10
N ARG A 504 -12.60 -10.27 -5.15
CA ARG A 504 -11.23 -9.78 -5.22
C ARG A 504 -11.23 -8.26 -5.31
N ASP A 505 -10.41 -7.62 -4.48
CA ASP A 505 -10.22 -6.19 -4.52
C ASP A 505 -9.43 -5.79 -5.76
N VAL A 506 -9.85 -4.71 -6.40
CA VAL A 506 -9.27 -4.16 -7.64
C VAL A 506 -8.44 -2.92 -7.33
N ALA A 507 -8.80 -2.18 -6.28
CA ALA A 507 -8.12 -0.97 -5.89
C ALA A 507 -7.94 -0.84 -4.37
N VAL A 508 -6.85 -0.19 -3.98
CA VAL A 508 -6.62 0.29 -2.62
C VAL A 508 -6.49 1.81 -2.67
N SER A 509 -7.24 2.50 -1.83
CA SER A 509 -7.15 3.97 -1.69
C SER A 509 -6.63 4.34 -0.32
N TYR A 510 -5.88 5.42 -0.24
CA TYR A 510 -5.48 5.99 1.04
C TYR A 510 -5.64 7.51 1.06
N THR A 511 -5.86 8.03 2.26
CA THR A 511 -6.13 9.46 2.52
C THR A 511 -4.92 10.16 3.12
N HIS A 512 -4.88 11.49 3.06
CA HIS A 512 -3.83 12.28 3.72
C HIS A 512 -3.79 12.06 5.25
N SER A 513 -4.93 11.70 5.86
CA SER A 513 -5.02 11.33 7.28
C SER A 513 -4.56 9.91 7.62
N GLY A 514 -4.24 9.07 6.63
CA GLY A 514 -3.80 7.69 6.86
C GLY A 514 -4.94 6.66 7.01
N ARG A 515 -6.16 6.98 6.59
CA ARG A 515 -7.24 6.00 6.39
C ARG A 515 -6.99 5.26 5.08
N VAL A 516 -7.01 3.93 5.14
CA VAL A 516 -6.85 3.03 3.98
C VAL A 516 -8.14 2.25 3.75
N GLU A 517 -8.49 2.03 2.49
CA GLU A 517 -9.71 1.35 2.08
C GLU A 517 -9.49 0.48 0.84
N PHE A 518 -10.05 -0.73 0.86
CA PHE A 518 -10.03 -1.67 -0.24
C PHE A 518 -11.36 -1.66 -0.98
N TRP A 519 -11.29 -1.69 -2.30
CA TRP A 519 -12.43 -1.59 -3.19
C TRP A 519 -12.45 -2.75 -4.18
N THR A 520 -13.62 -3.37 -4.31
CA THR A 520 -13.92 -4.27 -5.42
C THR A 520 -14.86 -3.57 -6.40
N ALA A 521 -14.78 -3.97 -7.67
CA ALA A 521 -15.59 -3.42 -8.74
C ALA A 521 -16.18 -4.54 -9.59
N ARG A 522 -17.45 -4.39 -10.00
CA ARG A 522 -18.11 -5.29 -10.95
C ARG A 522 -18.60 -4.49 -12.14
N VAL A 523 -18.22 -4.93 -13.33
CA VAL A 523 -18.71 -4.37 -14.59
C VAL A 523 -20.01 -5.09 -14.96
N GLY A 524 -21.13 -4.35 -14.95
CA GLY A 524 -22.43 -4.81 -15.45
C GLY A 524 -22.66 -4.41 -16.91
N ASP A 525 -23.89 -4.57 -17.41
CA ASP A 525 -24.22 -4.26 -18.81
C ASP A 525 -24.14 -2.77 -19.16
N ARG A 526 -24.46 -1.88 -18.21
CA ARG A 526 -24.50 -0.41 -18.41
C ARG A 526 -24.02 0.41 -17.22
N GLN A 527 -23.43 -0.25 -16.22
CA GLN A 527 -22.94 0.41 -15.01
C GLN A 527 -21.78 -0.37 -14.40
N VAL A 528 -20.99 0.31 -13.58
CA VAL A 528 -19.94 -0.31 -12.77
C VAL A 528 -20.30 -0.12 -11.30
N ASP A 529 -20.48 -1.22 -10.59
CA ASP A 529 -20.76 -1.21 -9.15
C ASP A 529 -19.44 -1.27 -8.38
N TRP A 530 -19.30 -0.41 -7.36
CA TRP A 530 -18.15 -0.37 -6.46
C TRP A 530 -18.58 -0.74 -5.04
N LEU A 531 -17.75 -1.50 -4.34
CA LEU A 531 -18.00 -1.87 -2.94
C LEU A 531 -16.70 -1.74 -2.12
N SER A 532 -16.79 -0.99 -1.02
CA SER A 532 -15.74 -0.99 0.01
C SER A 532 -15.81 -2.31 0.77
N THR A 533 -14.72 -3.09 0.72
CA THR A 533 -14.70 -4.42 1.32
C THR A 533 -14.01 -4.43 2.69
N ALA A 534 -13.11 -3.47 2.95
CA ALA A 534 -12.44 -3.28 4.23
C ALA A 534 -11.87 -1.86 4.33
N SER A 535 -11.92 -1.26 5.54
CA SER A 535 -11.29 0.02 5.82
C SER A 535 -10.70 0.09 7.21
N MET A 536 -9.64 0.87 7.38
CA MET A 536 -9.00 1.12 8.68
C MET A 536 -8.29 2.47 8.73
N GLU A 537 -8.30 3.11 9.90
CA GLU A 537 -7.42 4.23 10.22
C GLU A 537 -6.09 3.72 10.80
N THR A 538 -5.00 3.98 10.07
CA THR A 538 -3.64 3.55 10.47
C THR A 538 -2.97 4.56 11.40
N GLY A 539 -3.37 5.84 11.32
CA GLY A 539 -2.76 6.94 12.07
C GLY A 539 -1.48 7.50 11.45
N ILE A 540 -1.06 6.99 10.28
CA ILE A 540 0.10 7.49 9.52
C ILE A 540 -0.34 8.64 8.62
N SER A 541 -0.06 9.87 9.03
CA SER A 541 -0.37 11.05 8.23
C SER A 541 0.58 11.21 7.04
N HIS A 542 0.06 11.62 5.90
CA HIS A 542 0.80 11.88 4.65
C HIS A 542 1.77 10.73 4.27
N PRO A 543 1.26 9.49 4.08
CA PRO A 543 2.11 8.38 3.65
C PRO A 543 2.76 8.71 2.30
N ALA A 544 4.06 8.42 2.16
CA ALA A 544 4.81 8.69 0.94
C ALA A 544 4.57 7.62 -0.14
N LEU A 545 4.38 6.37 0.29
CA LEU A 545 4.07 5.22 -0.55
C LEU A 545 3.07 4.32 0.19
N ALA A 546 2.24 3.63 -0.57
CA ALA A 546 1.38 2.56 -0.10
C ALA A 546 1.35 1.44 -1.13
N SER A 547 1.17 0.21 -0.71
CA SER A 547 0.90 -0.90 -1.62
C SER A 547 0.02 -1.93 -0.93
N GLY A 548 -1.01 -2.43 -1.62
CA GLY A 548 -2.01 -3.34 -1.08
C GLY A 548 -1.99 -4.70 -1.74
N SER A 549 -2.09 -5.77 -0.95
CA SER A 549 -2.15 -7.15 -1.42
C SER A 549 -3.58 -7.66 -1.57
N THR A 550 -3.77 -8.72 -2.37
CA THR A 550 -5.04 -9.45 -2.51
C THR A 550 -5.59 -10.00 -1.18
N MET A 551 -4.73 -10.20 -0.18
CA MET A 551 -5.10 -10.67 1.16
C MET A 551 -5.51 -9.55 2.11
N LYS A 552 -5.81 -8.35 1.59
CA LYS A 552 -6.19 -7.14 2.35
C LYS A 552 -5.13 -6.71 3.36
N LYS A 553 -3.86 -6.95 3.02
CA LYS A 553 -2.71 -6.39 3.74
C LYS A 553 -2.21 -5.16 3.03
N VAL A 554 -1.72 -4.19 3.80
CA VAL A 554 -1.21 -2.93 3.24
C VAL A 554 0.13 -2.61 3.85
N ALA A 555 1.10 -2.32 3.00
CA ALA A 555 2.37 -1.73 3.37
C ALA A 555 2.24 -0.21 3.22
N LEU A 556 2.55 0.54 4.26
CA LEU A 556 2.59 2.01 4.25
C LEU A 556 3.99 2.47 4.62
N VAL A 557 4.47 3.47 3.87
CA VAL A 557 5.74 4.14 4.13
C VAL A 557 5.46 5.54 4.65
N ASN A 558 6.15 5.92 5.72
CA ASN A 558 5.99 7.24 6.33
C ASN A 558 6.43 8.37 5.38
N ALA A 559 6.05 9.61 5.70
CA ALA A 559 6.38 10.79 4.89
C ALA A 559 7.89 10.96 4.62
N SER A 560 8.75 10.55 5.56
CA SER A 560 10.21 10.64 5.44
C SER A 560 10.84 9.48 4.66
N ARG A 561 10.05 8.48 4.22
CA ARG A 561 10.53 7.26 3.53
C ARG A 561 11.56 6.45 4.31
N THR A 562 11.53 6.53 5.63
CA THR A 562 12.46 5.83 6.54
C THR A 562 11.82 4.68 7.29
N ALA A 563 10.50 4.56 7.32
CA ALA A 563 9.82 3.49 8.04
C ALA A 563 8.77 2.81 7.17
N VAL A 564 8.69 1.49 7.26
CA VAL A 564 7.65 0.68 6.65
C VAL A 564 6.79 0.05 7.75
N THR A 565 5.47 0.10 7.55
CA THR A 565 4.50 -0.56 8.42
C THR A 565 3.61 -1.48 7.60
N ILE A 566 3.36 -2.70 8.08
CA ILE A 566 2.46 -3.66 7.44
C ILE A 566 1.23 -3.85 8.32
N TRP A 567 0.07 -3.63 7.73
CA TRP A 567 -1.23 -3.68 8.38
C TRP A 567 -2.08 -4.79 7.80
N ASP A 568 -2.76 -5.54 8.67
CA ASP A 568 -3.90 -6.38 8.31
C ASP A 568 -5.16 -5.53 8.47
N ILE A 569 -5.76 -5.10 7.35
CA ILE A 569 -6.94 -4.23 7.37
C ILE A 569 -8.18 -5.02 7.83
N ARG A 570 -8.27 -6.32 7.52
CA ARG A 570 -9.41 -7.15 7.90
C ARG A 570 -9.41 -7.43 9.41
N GLY A 571 -8.24 -7.66 9.98
CA GLY A 571 -8.02 -7.84 11.42
C GLY A 571 -7.91 -6.53 12.21
N ALA A 572 -7.85 -5.39 11.52
CA ALA A 572 -7.62 -4.05 12.06
C ALA A 572 -6.33 -3.93 12.91
N ARG A 573 -5.21 -4.45 12.41
CA ARG A 573 -3.98 -4.68 13.19
C ARG A 573 -2.70 -4.24 12.51
N LEU A 574 -1.74 -3.86 13.33
CA LEU A 574 -0.35 -3.66 12.95
C LEU A 574 0.40 -4.99 13.13
N GLU A 575 0.92 -5.54 12.03
CA GLU A 575 1.72 -6.77 12.05
C GLU A 575 3.21 -6.48 12.05
N TYR A 576 3.63 -5.41 11.40
CA TYR A 576 5.04 -5.09 11.24
C TYR A 576 5.27 -3.59 11.31
N ASN A 577 6.35 -3.19 11.99
CA ASN A 577 6.86 -1.83 11.99
C ASN A 577 8.38 -1.90 12.06
N GLN A 578 9.04 -1.39 11.04
CA GLN A 578 10.49 -1.27 11.03
C GLN A 578 10.89 0.14 10.57
N GLU A 579 11.74 0.78 11.38
CA GLU A 579 12.45 1.99 11.00
C GLU A 579 13.83 1.62 10.44
N PHE A 580 14.21 2.29 9.35
CA PHE A 580 15.49 2.18 8.69
C PHE A 580 16.26 3.49 8.84
N GLU A 581 17.58 3.39 8.73
CA GLU A 581 18.47 4.56 8.72
C GLU A 581 18.15 5.50 7.56
N ALA A 582 18.38 6.81 7.74
CA ALA A 582 18.04 7.84 6.76
C ALA A 582 18.69 7.66 5.37
N GLN A 583 19.76 6.87 5.26
CA GLN A 583 20.43 6.56 3.98
C GLN A 583 19.68 5.49 3.17
N ASN A 584 18.80 4.72 3.80
CA ASN A 584 18.00 3.66 3.20
C ASN A 584 16.58 4.18 2.89
N VAL A 585 16.50 5.16 1.99
CA VAL A 585 15.21 5.72 1.55
C VAL A 585 14.41 4.66 0.80
N ILE A 586 13.20 4.38 1.24
CA ILE A 586 12.32 3.42 0.56
C ILE A 586 11.80 4.05 -0.74
N GLN A 587 11.98 3.33 -1.84
CA GLN A 587 11.61 3.78 -3.19
C GLN A 587 10.45 3.00 -3.77
N ASP A 588 10.33 1.71 -3.45
CA ASP A 588 9.40 0.79 -4.09
C ASP A 588 8.85 -0.29 -3.13
N LEU A 589 7.64 -0.79 -3.41
CA LEU A 589 6.90 -1.81 -2.67
C LEU A 589 6.08 -2.70 -3.61
N ASP A 590 6.42 -3.99 -3.71
CA ASP A 590 5.73 -4.94 -4.58
C ASP A 590 5.39 -6.25 -3.85
N TRP A 591 4.20 -6.80 -4.11
CA TRP A 591 3.68 -7.98 -3.41
C TRP A 591 3.72 -9.23 -4.29
N THR A 592 3.96 -10.36 -3.66
CA THR A 592 3.63 -11.66 -4.24
C THR A 592 3.02 -12.57 -3.19
N SER A 593 2.51 -13.71 -3.64
CA SER A 593 1.96 -14.71 -2.74
C SER A 593 2.37 -16.11 -3.15
N THR A 594 2.53 -16.99 -2.17
CA THR A 594 2.67 -18.41 -2.46
C THR A 594 1.36 -18.95 -3.06
N PRO A 595 1.38 -20.12 -3.74
CA PRO A 595 0.15 -20.77 -4.20
C PRO A 595 -0.90 -20.97 -3.09
N ASP A 596 -0.46 -21.09 -1.84
CA ASP A 596 -1.31 -21.21 -0.65
C ASP A 596 -1.75 -19.84 -0.08
N SER A 597 -1.64 -18.75 -0.86
CA SER A 597 -2.06 -17.39 -0.49
C SER A 597 -1.31 -16.74 0.68
N GLN A 598 -0.06 -17.14 0.92
CA GLN A 598 0.78 -16.53 1.97
C GLN A 598 1.52 -15.33 1.39
N SER A 599 1.49 -14.18 2.07
CA SER A 599 1.99 -12.92 1.51
C SER A 599 3.51 -12.76 1.63
N ILE A 600 4.12 -12.23 0.58
CA ILE A 600 5.53 -11.87 0.49
C ILE A 600 5.59 -10.41 -0.01
N LEU A 601 6.46 -9.59 0.58
CA LEU A 601 6.64 -8.19 0.23
C LEU A 601 8.10 -7.94 -0.15
N ALA A 602 8.32 -7.35 -1.32
CA ALA A 602 9.60 -6.76 -1.70
C ALA A 602 9.61 -5.28 -1.28
N VAL A 603 10.66 -4.87 -0.57
CA VAL A 603 10.90 -3.47 -0.18
C VAL A 603 12.15 -2.98 -0.90
N GLY A 604 11.98 -2.06 -1.84
CA GLY A 604 13.05 -1.50 -2.66
C GLY A 604 13.74 -0.29 -2.01
N PHE A 605 15.06 -0.35 -1.94
CA PHE A 605 15.96 0.73 -1.56
C PHE A 605 16.85 1.12 -2.77
N PRO A 606 17.65 2.20 -2.71
CA PRO A 606 18.39 2.67 -3.89
C PRO A 606 19.36 1.66 -4.47
N SER A 607 19.90 0.72 -3.70
CA SER A 607 20.87 -0.26 -4.20
C SER A 607 20.60 -1.70 -3.80
N ARG A 608 19.46 -1.95 -3.13
CA ARG A 608 19.12 -3.27 -2.59
C ARG A 608 17.61 -3.45 -2.47
N VAL A 609 17.16 -4.70 -2.52
CA VAL A 609 15.77 -5.09 -2.25
C VAL A 609 15.74 -6.06 -1.08
N LEU A 610 14.87 -5.79 -0.12
CA LEU A 610 14.63 -6.65 1.05
C LEU A 610 13.34 -7.44 0.84
N ILE A 611 13.42 -8.77 0.87
CA ILE A 611 12.26 -9.65 0.77
C ILE A 611 11.80 -10.03 2.17
N LEU A 612 10.61 -9.55 2.53
CA LEU A 612 9.91 -9.86 3.76
C LEU A 612 8.88 -10.94 3.49
N ALA A 613 8.87 -11.98 4.32
CA ALA A 613 7.85 -13.02 4.29
C ALA A 613 6.96 -12.95 5.53
N GLN A 614 5.68 -13.21 5.31
CA GLN A 614 4.72 -13.41 6.38
C GLN A 614 5.13 -14.64 7.21
N MET A 615 5.10 -14.49 8.53
CA MET A 615 5.37 -15.57 9.48
C MET A 615 4.10 -15.97 10.22
N ARG A 616 4.12 -17.20 10.73
CA ARG A 616 3.14 -17.72 11.69
C ARG A 616 3.16 -16.90 12.97
N PHE A 617 1.98 -16.67 13.55
CA PHE A 617 1.87 -16.07 14.88
C PHE A 617 2.32 -17.07 15.94
N ASP A 618 3.48 -16.79 16.53
CA ASP A 618 4.02 -17.55 17.64
C ASP A 618 3.75 -16.80 18.95
N TYR A 619 2.64 -17.14 19.61
CA TYR A 619 2.28 -16.58 20.92
C TYR A 619 3.09 -17.19 22.08
N LEU A 620 3.73 -18.35 21.88
CA LEU A 620 4.53 -18.99 22.92
C LEU A 620 5.88 -18.27 23.07
N ASN A 621 6.50 -17.94 21.94
CA ASN A 621 7.83 -17.31 21.91
C ASN A 621 7.77 -15.81 21.56
N LYS A 622 6.58 -15.27 21.28
CA LYS A 622 6.35 -13.89 20.81
C LYS A 622 7.20 -13.56 19.58
N GLY A 623 7.24 -14.50 18.64
CA GLY A 623 7.96 -14.34 17.37
C GLY A 623 7.40 -13.18 16.53
N PRO A 624 8.21 -12.62 15.61
CA PRO A 624 7.72 -11.56 14.73
C PRO A 624 6.68 -12.10 13.74
N ALA A 625 5.71 -11.27 13.36
CA ALA A 625 4.71 -11.64 12.33
C ALA A 625 5.27 -11.61 10.89
N TRP A 626 6.43 -10.98 10.71
CA TRP A 626 7.12 -10.80 9.44
C TRP A 626 8.63 -10.85 9.66
N ALA A 627 9.37 -11.49 8.76
CA ALA A 627 10.83 -11.49 8.79
C ALA A 627 11.45 -11.32 7.41
N ALA A 628 12.63 -10.72 7.38
CA ALA A 628 13.48 -10.68 6.21
C ALA A 628 14.06 -12.08 5.95
N ILE A 629 13.71 -12.65 4.81
CA ILE A 629 14.18 -13.99 4.40
C ILE A 629 15.32 -13.91 3.38
N ARG A 630 15.39 -12.82 2.61
CA ARG A 630 16.41 -12.62 1.58
C ARG A 630 16.67 -11.14 1.38
N GLU A 631 17.93 -10.81 1.12
CA GLU A 631 18.39 -9.48 0.74
C GLU A 631 19.15 -9.59 -0.58
N ILE A 632 18.78 -8.75 -1.54
CA ILE A 632 19.35 -8.71 -2.88
C ILE A 632 20.04 -7.36 -3.04
N SER A 633 21.35 -7.34 -3.25
CA SER A 633 22.10 -6.12 -3.55
C SER A 633 22.46 -6.07 -5.02
N ILE A 634 22.19 -4.94 -5.69
CA ILE A 634 22.61 -4.71 -7.08
C ILE A 634 23.84 -3.80 -7.18
N ARG A 635 24.34 -3.32 -6.03
CA ARG A 635 25.47 -2.38 -5.95
C ARG A 635 26.75 -2.91 -6.59
N GLU A 636 26.89 -4.23 -6.67
CA GLU A 636 28.04 -4.89 -7.29
C GLU A 636 28.01 -4.83 -8.82
N PHE A 637 26.82 -4.64 -9.42
CA PHE A 637 26.63 -4.69 -10.87
C PHE A 637 26.42 -3.30 -11.48
N THR A 638 25.78 -2.38 -10.74
CA THR A 638 25.48 -1.04 -11.25
C THR A 638 25.52 0.02 -10.15
N PRO A 639 26.02 1.24 -10.45
CA PRO A 639 25.91 2.38 -9.56
C PRO A 639 24.55 3.09 -9.66
N HIS A 640 23.72 2.74 -10.65
CA HIS A 640 22.41 3.37 -10.85
C HIS A 640 21.43 2.92 -9.76
N PRO A 641 20.58 3.83 -9.23
CA PRO A 641 19.60 3.46 -8.24
C PRO A 641 18.50 2.58 -8.83
N ILE A 642 17.88 1.76 -7.98
CA ILE A 642 16.66 1.02 -8.33
C ILE A 642 15.55 2.03 -8.63
N GLY A 643 14.95 1.92 -9.81
CA GLY A 643 13.78 2.71 -10.19
C GLY A 643 12.49 2.03 -9.72
N ASP A 644 12.36 0.73 -10.01
CA ASP A 644 11.16 -0.06 -9.76
C ASP A 644 11.50 -1.56 -9.66
N SER A 645 10.65 -2.34 -8.98
CA SER A 645 10.75 -3.80 -8.95
C SER A 645 9.37 -4.44 -9.07
N THR A 646 9.31 -5.58 -9.76
CA THR A 646 8.05 -6.29 -9.98
C THR A 646 8.22 -7.80 -9.92
N TRP A 647 7.29 -8.47 -9.26
CA TRP A 647 7.18 -9.92 -9.20
C TRP A 647 6.51 -10.47 -10.46
N LEU A 648 7.10 -11.53 -11.00
CA LEU A 648 6.49 -12.36 -12.03
C LEU A 648 5.62 -13.44 -11.37
N GLY A 649 4.63 -13.95 -12.11
CA GLY A 649 3.65 -14.92 -11.59
C GLY A 649 4.23 -16.28 -11.16
N ASP A 650 5.47 -16.58 -11.54
CA ASP A 650 6.23 -17.77 -11.18
C ASP A 650 7.14 -17.58 -9.95
N GLY A 651 7.19 -16.36 -9.38
CA GLY A 651 7.96 -16.01 -8.19
C GLY A 651 9.36 -15.46 -8.47
N TYR A 652 9.68 -15.13 -9.73
CA TYR A 652 10.90 -14.38 -10.06
C TYR A 652 10.69 -12.90 -9.77
N LEU A 653 11.75 -12.22 -9.33
CA LEU A 653 11.73 -10.78 -9.08
C LEU A 653 12.56 -10.06 -10.14
N VAL A 654 11.95 -9.11 -10.84
CA VAL A 654 12.62 -8.25 -11.83
C VAL A 654 12.87 -6.89 -11.18
N ILE A 655 14.11 -6.40 -11.26
CA ILE A 655 14.53 -5.11 -10.71
C ILE A 655 15.06 -4.24 -11.85
N GLY A 656 14.47 -3.06 -12.06
CA GLY A 656 14.94 -2.07 -13.02
C GLY A 656 15.87 -1.06 -12.36
N ALA A 657 17.08 -0.89 -12.90
CA ALA A 657 18.03 0.13 -12.45
C ALA A 657 18.74 0.79 -13.65
N GLY A 658 18.49 2.08 -13.86
CA GLY A 658 18.97 2.80 -15.05
C GLY A 658 18.43 2.19 -16.34
N ASN A 659 19.33 1.71 -17.21
CA ASN A 659 19.01 1.03 -18.46
C ASN A 659 19.14 -0.51 -18.39
N GLN A 660 19.20 -1.08 -17.19
CA GLN A 660 19.41 -2.52 -16.95
C GLN A 660 18.23 -3.15 -16.21
N LEU A 661 17.93 -4.41 -16.53
CA LEU A 661 16.97 -5.26 -15.83
C LEU A 661 17.70 -6.43 -15.18
N PHE A 662 17.55 -6.60 -13.87
CA PHE A 662 18.07 -7.72 -13.11
C PHE A 662 16.94 -8.69 -12.80
N VAL A 663 17.06 -9.94 -13.26
CA VAL A 663 16.09 -10.99 -12.96
C VAL A 663 16.67 -11.91 -11.90
N ASN A 664 16.02 -11.97 -10.74
CA ASN A 664 16.43 -12.85 -9.65
C ASN A 664 15.60 -14.12 -9.61
N ASP A 665 16.31 -15.23 -9.52
CA ASP A 665 15.73 -16.57 -9.39
C ASP A 665 15.06 -16.78 -8.03
N ARG A 666 14.02 -17.62 -8.02
CA ARG A 666 13.29 -18.08 -6.84
C ARG A 666 14.16 -18.90 -5.90
N ASN A 667 15.16 -19.60 -6.45
CA ASN A 667 16.06 -20.45 -5.68
C ASN A 667 17.20 -19.67 -5.03
N PHE A 668 17.37 -19.80 -3.72
CA PHE A 668 18.44 -19.13 -2.97
C PHE A 668 18.95 -19.93 -1.78
N ASP A 669 20.10 -19.51 -1.25
CA ASP A 669 20.64 -20.04 0.00
C ASP A 669 20.18 -19.12 1.14
N PRO A 670 19.31 -19.60 2.04
CA PRO A 670 18.78 -18.77 3.13
C PRO A 670 19.89 -18.38 4.11
N PRO A 671 19.80 -17.19 4.73
CA PRO A 671 20.77 -16.75 5.72
C PRO A 671 20.94 -17.78 6.85
N GLY A 672 22.17 -17.96 7.35
CA GLY A 672 22.48 -18.98 8.36
C GLY A 672 21.68 -18.87 9.67
N ALA A 673 21.20 -17.68 10.02
CA ALA A 673 20.27 -17.48 11.15
C ALA A 673 18.87 -18.02 10.85
N LEU A 674 18.38 -17.82 9.63
CA LEU A 674 17.10 -18.34 9.16
C LEU A 674 17.14 -19.88 9.08
N MET A 675 18.24 -20.46 8.58
CA MET A 675 18.45 -21.92 8.55
C MET A 675 18.33 -22.58 9.93
N LYS A 676 18.82 -21.93 10.99
CA LYS A 676 18.71 -22.45 12.36
C LYS A 676 17.28 -22.43 12.91
N SER A 677 16.41 -21.57 12.36
CA SER A 677 15.02 -21.41 12.81
C SER A 677 14.04 -22.35 12.11
N ILE A 678 14.29 -22.72 10.84
CA ILE A 678 13.31 -23.44 10.00
C ILE A 678 13.47 -24.97 10.05
N SER A 679 14.54 -25.51 10.65
CA SER A 679 14.83 -26.96 10.71
C SER A 679 14.61 -27.68 9.36
N LEU A 680 15.08 -27.08 8.27
CA LEU A 680 14.88 -27.67 6.95
C LEU A 680 15.77 -28.93 6.80
N PRO A 681 15.23 -30.07 6.32
CA PRO A 681 16.02 -31.26 6.08
C PRO A 681 17.11 -30.97 5.04
N HIS A 682 18.36 -31.00 5.46
CA HIS A 682 19.48 -30.53 4.65
C HIS A 682 19.79 -31.50 3.50
N LYS A 683 19.19 -31.31 2.32
CA LYS A 683 19.70 -31.92 1.08
C LYS A 683 21.01 -31.23 0.73
N LYS A 684 22.15 -31.85 1.07
CA LYS A 684 23.50 -31.33 0.81
C LYS A 684 23.62 -30.78 -0.62
N GLY A 685 23.82 -29.46 -0.75
CA GLY A 685 24.12 -28.79 -2.02
C GLY A 685 22.94 -28.32 -2.86
N ALA A 686 21.69 -28.46 -2.42
CA ALA A 686 20.52 -27.94 -3.13
C ALA A 686 20.14 -26.53 -2.62
N LYS A 687 19.91 -25.60 -3.56
CA LYS A 687 19.31 -24.28 -3.26
C LYS A 687 17.85 -24.46 -2.84
N TRP A 688 17.35 -23.55 -2.01
CA TRP A 688 15.98 -23.59 -1.49
C TRP A 688 15.04 -22.75 -2.31
N ASP A 689 13.84 -23.27 -2.50
CA ASP A 689 12.76 -22.56 -3.15
C ASP A 689 12.13 -21.51 -2.23
N LEU A 690 11.90 -20.30 -2.73
CA LEU A 690 11.23 -19.23 -1.98
C LEU A 690 9.88 -19.65 -1.42
N PHE A 691 9.06 -20.34 -2.21
CA PHE A 691 7.70 -20.69 -1.79
C PHE A 691 7.72 -21.80 -0.75
N ASP A 692 8.59 -22.80 -0.89
CA ASP A 692 8.76 -23.87 0.11
C ASP A 692 9.20 -23.30 1.46
N VAL A 693 10.13 -22.33 1.45
CA VAL A 693 10.60 -21.65 2.67
C VAL A 693 9.45 -20.89 3.35
N VAL A 694 8.66 -20.14 2.59
CA VAL A 694 7.52 -19.37 3.13
C VAL A 694 6.40 -20.31 3.61
N GLN A 695 6.13 -21.39 2.89
CA GLN A 695 5.16 -22.42 3.28
C GLN A 695 5.54 -23.06 4.61
N ARG A 696 6.82 -23.32 4.84
CA ARG A 696 7.28 -23.85 6.13
C ARG A 696 7.14 -22.84 7.28
N LEU A 697 7.40 -21.57 7.01
CA LEU A 697 7.32 -20.47 7.97
C LEU A 697 5.89 -20.08 8.38
N ASN A 698 4.92 -20.24 7.49
CA ASN A 698 3.54 -19.76 7.70
C ASN A 698 2.44 -20.83 7.48
N GLY A 699 2.79 -22.04 7.05
CA GLY A 699 1.83 -23.11 6.77
C GLY A 699 1.30 -23.84 8.02
N PRO A 700 0.50 -24.90 7.84
CA PRO A 700 -0.02 -25.73 8.93
C PRO A 700 1.11 -26.35 9.75
N LEU A 701 0.86 -26.51 11.05
CA LEU A 701 1.77 -27.18 11.96
C LEU A 701 1.48 -28.69 12.04
N PRO A 702 2.51 -29.52 12.23
CA PRO A 702 2.31 -30.92 12.61
C PRO A 702 1.49 -31.03 13.89
N VAL A 703 0.66 -32.06 14.02
CA VAL A 703 -0.25 -32.20 15.18
C VAL A 703 0.48 -32.40 16.51
N PHE A 704 1.73 -32.87 16.47
CA PHE A 704 2.60 -33.01 17.65
C PHE A 704 3.43 -31.76 17.95
N HIS A 705 3.32 -30.69 17.15
CA HIS A 705 4.05 -29.45 17.39
C HIS A 705 3.61 -28.82 18.74
N PRO A 706 4.54 -28.30 19.58
CA PRO A 706 4.22 -27.74 20.90
C PRO A 706 3.08 -26.73 20.86
N GLN A 707 3.11 -25.80 19.90
CA GLN A 707 2.05 -24.81 19.68
C GLN A 707 0.67 -25.46 19.50
N PHE A 708 0.54 -26.48 18.63
CA PHE A 708 -0.74 -27.12 18.35
C PHE A 708 -1.27 -27.88 19.57
N VAL A 709 -0.40 -28.64 20.24
CA VAL A 709 -0.72 -29.36 21.48
C VAL A 709 -1.16 -28.38 22.58
N SER A 710 -0.43 -27.29 22.74
CA SER A 710 -0.69 -26.21 23.70
C SER A 710 -2.06 -25.54 23.45
N GLN A 711 -2.40 -25.27 22.19
CA GLN A 711 -3.71 -24.72 21.82
C GLN A 711 -4.85 -25.72 22.00
N CYS A 712 -4.64 -27.01 21.71
CA CYS A 712 -5.62 -28.06 22.01
C CYS A 712 -5.93 -28.11 23.51
N MET A 713 -4.91 -27.99 24.37
CA MET A 713 -5.09 -27.94 25.82
C MET A 713 -5.86 -26.69 26.27
N LEU A 714 -5.59 -25.52 25.68
CA LEU A 714 -6.40 -24.31 25.94
C LEU A 714 -7.86 -24.52 25.57
N ALA A 715 -8.12 -25.09 24.39
CA ALA A 715 -9.45 -25.41 23.90
C ALA A 715 -10.19 -26.48 24.73
N GLY A 716 -9.52 -27.13 25.70
CA GLY A 716 -10.09 -28.21 26.52
C GLY A 716 -10.13 -29.57 25.82
N LYS A 717 -9.39 -29.74 24.72
CA LYS A 717 -9.36 -30.97 23.92
C LYS A 717 -8.34 -31.99 24.42
N THR A 718 -8.35 -32.29 25.72
CA THR A 718 -7.40 -33.22 26.36
C THR A 718 -7.42 -34.62 25.73
N VAL A 719 -8.60 -35.10 25.32
CA VAL A 719 -8.75 -36.40 24.64
C VAL A 719 -8.01 -36.46 23.31
N VAL A 720 -8.08 -35.39 22.50
CA VAL A 720 -7.36 -35.31 21.23
C VAL A 720 -5.85 -35.30 21.47
N VAL A 721 -5.39 -34.56 22.48
CA VAL A 721 -3.98 -34.52 22.87
C VAL A 721 -3.49 -35.90 23.29
N HIS A 722 -4.23 -36.64 24.10
CA HIS A 722 -3.85 -38.01 24.47
C HIS A 722 -3.68 -38.92 23.24
N ARG A 723 -4.58 -38.81 22.25
CA ARG A 723 -4.47 -39.56 21.00
C ARG A 723 -3.22 -39.19 20.20
N ILE A 724 -2.93 -37.88 20.08
CA ILE A 724 -1.71 -37.40 19.42
C ILE A 724 -0.47 -37.99 20.09
N LEU A 725 -0.40 -37.98 21.43
CA LEU A 725 0.76 -38.50 22.17
C LEU A 725 0.90 -40.01 22.07
N LEU A 726 -0.22 -40.75 22.06
CA LEU A 726 -0.20 -42.20 21.85
C LEU A 726 0.22 -42.55 20.42
N ALA A 727 -0.28 -41.82 19.41
CA ALA A 727 0.14 -41.97 18.03
C ALA A 727 1.65 -41.66 17.89
N LEU A 728 2.12 -40.58 18.51
CA LEU A 728 3.53 -40.22 18.54
C LEU A 728 4.38 -41.31 19.22
N HIS A 729 3.92 -41.88 20.34
CA HIS A 729 4.60 -42.98 21.01
C HIS A 729 4.76 -44.21 20.10
N LYS A 730 3.70 -44.57 19.36
CA LYS A 730 3.69 -45.67 18.39
C LYS A 730 4.65 -45.40 17.23
N THR A 731 4.60 -44.21 16.65
CA THR A 731 5.51 -43.81 15.56
C THR A 731 6.97 -43.85 16.00
N LEU A 732 7.30 -43.26 17.16
CA LEU A 732 8.65 -43.26 17.73
C LEU A 732 9.13 -44.66 18.18
N LYS A 733 8.28 -45.69 18.19
CA LYS A 733 8.68 -47.07 18.52
C LYS A 733 9.38 -47.76 17.35
N PHE A 734 9.03 -47.39 16.13
CA PHE A 734 9.53 -48.05 14.91
C PHE A 734 10.32 -47.11 13.99
N TRP A 735 10.38 -45.81 14.31
CA TRP A 735 11.06 -44.82 13.49
C TRP A 735 12.58 -45.04 13.42
N VAL A 736 13.12 -44.90 12.21
CA VAL A 736 14.55 -44.96 11.90
C VAL A 736 15.02 -43.60 11.39
N GLU A 737 16.25 -43.20 11.73
CA GLU A 737 16.86 -41.98 11.19
C GLU A 737 16.85 -42.03 9.65
N ASP A 738 16.22 -41.03 9.01
CA ASP A 738 15.95 -40.85 7.57
C ASP A 738 14.54 -41.23 7.07
N GLU A 739 13.62 -41.75 7.90
CA GLU A 739 12.20 -41.87 7.53
C GLU A 739 11.42 -40.57 7.74
N GLU A 740 10.60 -40.19 6.76
CA GLU A 740 9.66 -39.06 6.89
C GLU A 740 8.55 -39.40 7.89
N ILE A 741 8.28 -38.48 8.81
CA ILE A 741 7.18 -38.60 9.78
C ILE A 741 5.97 -37.87 9.21
N ASP A 742 4.82 -38.52 9.16
CA ASP A 742 3.57 -37.86 8.78
C ASP A 742 3.19 -36.75 9.78
N ASP A 743 2.87 -35.56 9.27
CA ASP A 743 2.46 -34.38 10.06
C ASP A 743 1.21 -34.68 10.91
N TYR A 744 0.38 -35.65 10.51
CA TYR A 744 -0.85 -36.05 11.21
C TYR A 744 -0.70 -37.37 12.01
N LEU A 745 0.47 -38.01 12.00
CA LEU A 745 0.75 -39.29 12.67
C LEU A 745 -0.23 -40.42 12.28
N GLY A 746 -0.76 -40.40 11.05
CA GLY A 746 -1.74 -41.37 10.56
C GLY A 746 -3.14 -41.21 11.15
N LEU A 747 -3.42 -40.12 11.87
CA LEU A 747 -4.75 -39.82 12.42
C LEU A 747 -5.66 -39.23 11.34
N ASP A 748 -6.92 -39.66 11.31
CA ASP A 748 -7.94 -39.10 10.42
C ASP A 748 -8.27 -37.65 10.83
N LEU A 749 -8.36 -36.75 9.84
CA LEU A 749 -8.67 -35.34 10.05
C LEU A 749 -10.03 -35.16 10.74
N GLU A 750 -10.99 -36.05 10.49
CA GLU A 750 -12.31 -36.06 11.14
C GLU A 750 -12.21 -36.15 12.67
N GLU A 751 -11.17 -36.77 13.21
CA GLU A 751 -10.99 -36.97 14.64
C GLU A 751 -10.80 -35.65 15.42
N PHE A 752 -10.33 -34.60 14.75
CA PHE A 752 -9.96 -33.34 15.39
C PHE A 752 -11.15 -32.39 15.56
N TYR A 753 -12.21 -32.51 14.75
CA TYR A 753 -13.36 -31.60 14.76
C TYR A 753 -14.73 -32.30 14.91
N ILE A 754 -14.81 -33.63 14.88
CA ILE A 754 -16.05 -34.35 15.18
C ILE A 754 -16.06 -34.77 16.66
N ASP A 755 -16.99 -34.18 17.42
CA ASP A 755 -17.20 -34.55 18.82
C ASP A 755 -17.95 -35.89 18.92
N LYS A 756 -17.21 -37.01 18.97
CA LYS A 756 -17.75 -38.38 19.12
C LYS A 756 -18.54 -38.58 20.44
N SER A 757 -18.56 -37.60 21.35
CA SER A 757 -19.32 -37.65 22.62
C SER A 757 -20.78 -37.16 22.50
N ARG A 758 -21.18 -36.53 21.39
CA ARG A 758 -22.56 -36.08 21.16
C ARG A 758 -23.34 -37.14 20.35
N PRO A 759 -24.52 -37.60 20.82
CA PRO A 759 -25.37 -38.46 20.00
C PRO A 759 -25.87 -37.66 18.79
N ALA A 760 -25.49 -38.09 17.58
CA ALA A 760 -25.93 -37.46 16.35
C ALA A 760 -27.46 -37.55 16.21
N PHE A 761 -28.12 -36.40 16.14
CA PHE A 761 -29.52 -36.30 15.73
C PHE A 761 -29.57 -35.97 14.23
N SER A 762 -29.49 -36.99 13.38
CA SER A 762 -29.99 -36.91 12.00
C SER A 762 -30.15 -38.32 11.42
N GLY A 763 -31.40 -38.65 11.09
CA GLY A 763 -31.74 -39.82 10.30
C GLY A 763 -31.17 -39.73 8.88
N GLY A 764 -30.76 -40.89 8.38
CA GLY A 764 -30.20 -41.07 7.05
C GLY A 764 -29.45 -42.40 7.04
N LYS A 765 -30.19 -43.51 6.95
CA LYS A 765 -29.61 -44.79 6.57
C LYS A 765 -29.13 -44.64 5.13
N GLU A 766 -27.82 -44.68 4.91
CA GLU A 766 -27.27 -45.22 3.66
C GLU A 766 -25.77 -45.56 3.80
N GLY A 767 -25.49 -46.86 3.68
CA GLY A 767 -24.27 -47.46 3.14
C GLY A 767 -22.90 -47.04 3.69
N ARG A 768 -22.53 -47.45 4.90
CA ARG A 768 -21.11 -47.76 5.18
C ARG A 768 -20.89 -49.27 5.10
N SER A 769 -19.95 -49.63 4.23
CA SER A 769 -19.55 -50.99 3.86
C SER A 769 -19.08 -51.79 5.07
N TYR A 770 -19.60 -53.01 5.19
CA TYR A 770 -19.38 -54.00 6.25
C TYR A 770 -17.99 -54.67 6.19
N PHE A 771 -17.00 -54.07 5.51
CA PHE A 771 -15.76 -54.74 5.11
C PHE A 771 -14.48 -54.31 5.84
N ASP A 772 -14.54 -53.37 6.79
CA ASP A 772 -13.33 -52.88 7.48
C ASP A 772 -13.18 -53.37 8.93
N GLU A 773 -14.06 -54.27 9.39
CA GLU A 773 -14.08 -54.81 10.76
C GLU A 773 -13.19 -56.05 10.93
N ARG A 774 -12.06 -56.14 10.21
CA ARG A 774 -11.20 -57.35 10.26
C ARG A 774 -9.68 -57.17 10.35
N THR A 775 -9.18 -55.98 10.67
CA THR A 775 -7.74 -55.77 10.93
C THR A 775 -7.44 -54.81 12.08
N THR A 776 -8.19 -54.87 13.18
CA THR A 776 -7.67 -54.45 14.49
C THR A 776 -7.24 -55.68 15.24
N THR A 777 -5.96 -56.01 15.12
CA THR A 777 -5.25 -56.88 16.05
C THR A 777 -5.46 -56.39 17.48
N GLU A 778 -5.52 -57.37 18.38
CA GLU A 778 -5.60 -57.28 19.84
C GLU A 778 -4.40 -56.51 20.46
N ASP A 779 -4.25 -55.22 20.16
CA ASP A 779 -3.40 -54.32 20.96
C ASP A 779 -4.34 -53.50 21.85
N ASP A 780 -4.19 -53.71 23.16
CA ASP A 780 -4.89 -53.06 24.25
C ASP A 780 -5.18 -51.57 23.97
N GLU A 781 -6.33 -51.06 24.42
CA GLU A 781 -6.61 -49.62 24.51
C GLU A 781 -5.61 -48.98 25.50
N GLU A 782 -4.35 -48.77 25.07
CA GLU A 782 -3.32 -48.09 25.84
C GLU A 782 -3.83 -46.68 26.16
N VAL A 783 -4.17 -46.45 27.44
CA VAL A 783 -4.56 -45.15 27.95
C VAL A 783 -3.30 -44.36 28.27
N PHE A 784 -3.22 -43.11 27.81
CA PHE A 784 -2.11 -42.21 28.11
C PHE A 784 -1.87 -42.12 29.63
N SER A 785 -0.62 -42.32 30.06
CA SER A 785 -0.20 -42.34 31.47
C SER A 785 1.12 -41.58 31.68
N GLU A 786 1.47 -41.31 32.94
CA GLU A 786 2.75 -40.69 33.31
C GLU A 786 3.95 -41.52 32.80
N ASP A 787 3.84 -42.85 32.81
CA ASP A 787 4.88 -43.76 32.32
C ASP A 787 5.06 -43.64 30.79
N ILE A 788 3.96 -43.54 30.03
CA ILE A 788 4.01 -43.33 28.57
C ILE A 788 4.64 -41.97 28.27
N ALA A 789 4.27 -40.93 29.01
CA ALA A 789 4.87 -39.60 28.86
C ALA A 789 6.39 -39.63 29.08
N GLN A 790 6.85 -40.34 30.12
CA GLN A 790 8.28 -40.52 30.39
C GLN A 790 8.98 -41.27 29.25
N ASN A 791 8.38 -42.36 28.74
CA ASN A 791 8.93 -43.13 27.62
C ASN A 791 9.07 -42.29 26.34
N ILE A 792 8.10 -41.41 26.04
CA ILE A 792 8.19 -40.50 24.90
C ILE A 792 9.35 -39.51 25.12
N ASN A 793 9.46 -38.93 26.31
CA ASN A 793 10.52 -37.97 26.64
C ASN A 793 11.93 -38.57 26.57
N GLU A 794 12.12 -39.81 27.02
CA GLU A 794 13.39 -40.52 26.90
C GLU A 794 13.81 -40.69 25.44
N LYS A 795 12.87 -40.98 24.53
CA LYS A 795 13.15 -41.06 23.09
C LYS A 795 13.43 -39.70 22.47
N LEU A 796 12.60 -38.70 22.75
CA LEU A 796 12.77 -37.33 22.24
C LEU A 796 14.03 -36.65 22.76
N THR A 797 14.62 -37.11 23.87
CA THR A 797 15.91 -36.59 24.35
C THR A 797 17.09 -37.15 23.54
N ASN A 798 16.94 -38.35 22.97
CA ASN A 798 17.99 -39.04 22.24
C ASN A 798 17.87 -38.87 20.71
N MET A 799 16.70 -38.48 20.20
CA MET A 799 16.38 -38.45 18.77
C MET A 799 15.88 -37.06 18.37
N ALA A 800 16.39 -36.48 17.28
CA ALA A 800 15.96 -35.16 16.79
C ALA A 800 14.84 -35.30 15.75
N LEU A 801 13.71 -34.61 15.96
CA LEU A 801 12.60 -34.63 15.00
C LEU A 801 12.88 -33.66 13.85
N PRO A 802 12.88 -34.10 12.57
CA PRO A 802 13.15 -33.22 11.43
C PRO A 802 12.16 -32.05 11.33
N GLN A 803 10.91 -32.24 11.74
CA GLN A 803 9.88 -31.20 11.68
C GLN A 803 9.95 -30.15 12.80
N LEU A 804 10.80 -30.31 13.81
CA LEU A 804 10.90 -29.37 14.93
C LEU A 804 12.31 -28.78 15.01
N ASN A 805 12.42 -27.54 15.47
CA ASN A 805 13.70 -27.01 15.90
C ASN A 805 14.05 -27.46 17.32
N GLY A 806 15.32 -27.40 17.68
CA GLY A 806 15.77 -27.84 19.00
C GLY A 806 15.07 -27.11 20.15
N HIS A 807 14.61 -25.88 19.91
CA HIS A 807 13.84 -25.12 20.89
C HIS A 807 12.41 -25.66 21.07
N GLU A 808 11.70 -25.89 19.98
CA GLU A 808 10.37 -26.50 19.92
C GLU A 808 10.40 -27.91 20.50
N GLN A 809 11.42 -28.70 20.21
CA GLN A 809 11.55 -30.05 20.74
C GLN A 809 11.72 -30.05 22.27
N ILE A 810 12.49 -29.12 22.84
CA ILE A 810 12.58 -28.97 24.31
C ILE A 810 11.22 -28.56 24.90
N GLN A 811 10.46 -27.70 24.20
CA GLN A 811 9.12 -27.33 24.63
C GLN A 811 8.15 -28.51 24.58
N LEU A 812 8.25 -29.36 23.55
CA LEU A 812 7.43 -30.55 23.42
C LEU A 812 7.68 -31.51 24.60
N VAL A 813 8.96 -31.77 24.92
CA VAL A 813 9.36 -32.64 26.03
C VAL A 813 8.81 -32.14 27.37
N ASP A 814 8.93 -30.83 27.66
CA ASP A 814 8.37 -30.28 28.89
C ASP A 814 6.85 -30.31 28.92
N MET A 815 6.18 -30.02 27.80
CA MET A 815 4.72 -30.15 27.71
C MET A 815 4.26 -31.59 27.97
N ILE A 816 4.95 -32.59 27.41
CA ILE A 816 4.63 -34.01 27.63
C ILE A 816 4.81 -34.39 29.10
N GLU A 817 5.87 -33.91 29.75
CA GLU A 817 6.08 -34.14 31.18
C GLU A 817 4.97 -33.48 32.02
N CYS A 818 4.61 -32.23 31.70
CA CYS A 818 3.49 -31.53 32.34
C CYS A 818 2.18 -32.31 32.19
N MET A 819 1.91 -32.84 31.00
CA MET A 819 0.69 -33.60 30.72
C MET A 819 0.64 -34.90 31.50
N GLY A 820 1.77 -35.62 31.65
CA GLY A 820 1.86 -36.77 32.54
C GLY A 820 1.53 -36.42 34.00
N MET A 821 2.03 -35.28 34.49
CA MET A 821 1.72 -34.79 35.84
C MET A 821 0.26 -34.37 36.02
N VAL A 822 -0.34 -33.70 35.01
CA VAL A 822 -1.76 -33.33 35.03
C VAL A 822 -2.64 -34.57 35.02
N GLU A 823 -2.30 -35.58 34.22
CA GLU A 823 -3.08 -36.83 34.14
C GLU A 823 -3.06 -37.60 35.48
N LYS A 824 -1.90 -37.64 36.16
CA LYS A 824 -1.77 -38.20 37.52
C LYS A 824 -2.77 -37.59 38.51
N HIS A 825 -3.03 -36.28 38.40
CA HIS A 825 -3.91 -35.53 39.28
C HIS A 825 -5.30 -35.26 38.69
N ARG A 826 -5.66 -35.86 37.54
CA ARG A 826 -6.88 -35.58 36.78
C ARG A 826 -8.18 -35.68 37.59
N ARG A 827 -8.27 -36.59 38.55
CA ARG A 827 -9.48 -36.77 39.39
C ARG A 827 -9.72 -35.63 40.38
N SER A 828 -8.67 -34.91 40.73
CA SER A 828 -8.69 -33.86 41.75
C SER A 828 -8.54 -32.46 41.13
N MET A 829 -8.28 -32.38 39.83
CA MET A 829 -7.96 -31.15 39.11
C MET A 829 -9.02 -30.82 38.08
N ASP A 830 -9.42 -29.56 38.03
CA ASP A 830 -10.30 -29.05 36.98
C ASP A 830 -9.50 -28.59 35.76
N GLU A 831 -10.19 -28.39 34.64
CA GLU A 831 -9.55 -27.99 33.39
C GLU A 831 -8.81 -26.64 33.50
N ASN A 832 -9.36 -25.69 34.26
CA ASN A 832 -8.73 -24.39 34.46
C ASN A 832 -7.45 -24.48 35.30
N GLY A 833 -7.42 -25.37 36.30
CA GLY A 833 -6.20 -25.70 37.03
C GLY A 833 -5.15 -26.37 36.15
N ALA A 834 -5.57 -27.31 35.27
CA ALA A 834 -4.68 -27.94 34.30
C ALA A 834 -4.08 -26.92 33.31
N ARG A 835 -4.89 -26.00 32.78
CA ARG A 835 -4.42 -24.87 31.94
C ARG A 835 -3.36 -24.06 32.69
N PHE A 836 -3.65 -23.62 33.91
CA PHE A 836 -2.67 -22.85 34.70
C PHE A 836 -1.35 -23.60 34.91
N MET A 837 -1.39 -24.88 35.29
CA MET A 837 -0.17 -25.64 35.58
C MET A 837 0.76 -25.79 34.38
N ILE A 838 0.20 -26.09 33.20
CA ILE A 838 0.98 -26.24 31.96
C ILE A 838 1.66 -24.92 31.61
N TYR A 839 0.92 -23.82 31.59
CA TYR A 839 1.46 -22.51 31.19
C TYR A 839 2.36 -21.89 32.26
N TYR A 840 2.12 -22.15 33.56
CA TYR A 840 3.02 -21.74 34.64
C TYR A 840 4.39 -22.43 34.52
N ARG A 841 4.40 -23.72 34.20
CA ARG A 841 5.64 -24.48 34.01
C ARG A 841 6.38 -24.06 32.74
N GLN A 842 5.66 -23.84 31.65
CA GLN A 842 6.23 -23.29 30.42
C GLN A 842 6.85 -21.90 30.66
N HIS A 843 6.18 -21.04 31.44
CA HIS A 843 6.71 -19.74 31.85
C HIS A 843 8.03 -19.88 32.63
N ALA A 844 8.11 -20.83 33.56
CA ALA A 844 9.34 -21.08 34.32
C ALA A 844 10.53 -21.48 33.43
N LEU A 845 10.30 -22.23 32.34
CA LEU A 845 11.33 -22.55 31.35
C LEU A 845 11.79 -21.32 30.55
N LEU A 846 10.85 -20.48 30.10
CA LEU A 846 11.16 -19.27 29.35
C LEU A 846 11.94 -18.25 30.19
N LYS A 847 11.59 -18.12 31.48
CA LYS A 847 12.29 -17.24 32.44
C LYS A 847 13.78 -17.56 32.53
N ARG A 848 14.15 -18.85 32.61
CA ARG A 848 15.55 -19.30 32.66
C ARG A 848 16.36 -18.88 31.44
N ARG A 849 15.70 -18.57 30.31
CA ARG A 849 16.34 -18.20 29.04
C ARG A 849 16.39 -16.69 28.80
N THR A 850 15.37 -15.94 29.23
CA THR A 850 15.16 -14.55 28.79
C THR A 850 15.17 -13.50 29.91
N ASN A 851 15.24 -13.89 31.19
CA ASN A 851 15.28 -13.01 32.38
C ASN A 851 14.19 -11.92 32.50
N GLU A 852 13.33 -11.68 31.50
CA GLU A 852 12.43 -10.52 31.39
C GLU A 852 10.99 -10.88 30.99
N ILE A 853 10.40 -11.94 31.56
CA ILE A 853 8.99 -12.25 31.30
C ILE A 853 8.24 -12.32 32.62
N THR A 854 7.26 -11.43 32.80
CA THR A 854 6.19 -11.55 33.81
C THR A 854 5.05 -12.38 33.24
N MET A 855 4.36 -13.15 34.10
CA MET A 855 3.21 -13.96 33.69
C MET A 855 2.10 -13.12 33.05
N SER A 856 1.36 -13.68 32.08
CA SER A 856 0.23 -12.98 31.49
C SER A 856 -0.99 -13.05 32.41
N TRP A 857 -1.86 -12.05 32.30
CA TRP A 857 -3.15 -12.03 32.98
C TRP A 857 -4.06 -13.19 32.56
N ARG A 858 -3.77 -13.85 31.42
CA ARG A 858 -4.43 -15.09 31.01
C ARG A 858 -4.27 -16.20 32.03
N GLU A 859 -3.03 -16.53 32.41
CA GLU A 859 -2.78 -17.61 33.37
C GLU A 859 -3.41 -17.30 34.73
N ILE A 860 -3.33 -16.04 35.17
CA ILE A 860 -3.98 -15.57 36.40
C ILE A 860 -5.51 -15.79 36.35
N ASN A 861 -6.16 -15.48 35.23
CA ASN A 861 -7.61 -15.69 35.07
C ASN A 861 -7.98 -17.18 35.11
N TRP A 862 -7.16 -18.06 34.52
CA TRP A 862 -7.38 -19.51 34.61
C TRP A 862 -7.33 -20.00 36.05
N ALA A 863 -6.30 -19.60 36.81
CA ALA A 863 -6.21 -19.94 38.23
C ALA A 863 -7.37 -19.32 39.05
N TYR A 864 -7.78 -18.10 38.72
CA TYR A 864 -8.86 -17.41 39.45
C TYR A 864 -10.22 -18.10 39.25
N HIS A 865 -10.46 -18.66 38.07
CA HIS A 865 -11.69 -19.41 37.78
C HIS A 865 -11.59 -20.92 38.05
N SER A 866 -10.46 -21.40 38.57
CA SER A 866 -10.28 -22.81 38.94
C SER A 866 -10.95 -23.12 40.28
N THR A 867 -11.51 -24.33 40.40
CA THR A 867 -12.04 -24.86 41.66
C THR A 867 -10.96 -25.53 42.52
N SER A 868 -9.77 -25.78 41.96
CA SER A 868 -8.69 -26.54 42.60
C SER A 868 -7.54 -25.64 43.09
N GLN A 869 -7.85 -24.44 43.60
CA GLN A 869 -6.86 -23.40 43.99
C GLN A 869 -5.83 -23.88 45.02
N ASP A 870 -6.22 -24.72 45.98
CA ASP A 870 -5.30 -25.26 46.98
C ASP A 870 -4.18 -26.11 46.35
N MET A 871 -4.51 -26.96 45.38
CA MET A 871 -3.52 -27.72 44.61
C MET A 871 -2.60 -26.81 43.81
N LEU A 872 -3.12 -25.71 43.26
CA LEU A 872 -2.30 -24.73 42.55
C LEU A 872 -1.31 -24.02 43.49
N THR A 873 -1.72 -23.68 44.72
CA THR A 873 -0.80 -23.09 45.72
C THR A 873 0.33 -24.04 46.11
N ASP A 874 0.02 -25.32 46.32
CA ASP A 874 1.02 -26.34 46.63
C ASP A 874 1.97 -26.57 45.44
N PHE A 875 1.43 -26.61 44.22
CA PHE A 875 2.23 -26.71 43.00
C PHE A 875 3.23 -25.55 42.85
N VAL A 876 2.76 -24.30 43.00
CA VAL A 876 3.63 -23.10 42.94
C VAL A 876 4.70 -23.13 44.05
N SER A 877 4.35 -23.59 45.25
CA SER A 877 5.30 -23.73 46.36
C SER A 877 6.39 -24.77 46.06
N ARG A 878 6.00 -25.95 45.55
CA ARG A 878 6.94 -27.03 45.21
C ARG A 878 7.90 -26.64 44.09
N GLN A 879 7.43 -25.91 43.07
CA GLN A 879 8.30 -25.42 42.01
C GLN A 879 9.39 -24.45 42.51
N ASN A 880 9.12 -23.74 43.60
CA ASN A 880 10.06 -22.81 44.24
C ASN A 880 10.77 -23.45 45.45
N HIS A 881 10.99 -24.77 45.43
CA HIS A 881 11.68 -25.53 46.48
C HIS A 881 11.07 -25.38 47.90
N GLY A 882 9.78 -25.04 48.00
CA GLY A 882 9.05 -24.91 49.27
C GLY A 882 9.22 -23.57 50.00
N VAL A 883 10.02 -22.64 49.48
CA VAL A 883 10.20 -21.29 50.07
C VAL A 883 9.72 -20.22 49.10
N LEU A 884 8.58 -19.61 49.42
CA LEU A 884 7.94 -18.60 48.59
C LEU A 884 8.32 -17.18 49.06
N HIS A 885 9.04 -16.43 48.22
CA HIS A 885 9.32 -15.00 48.39
C HIS A 885 8.28 -14.13 47.67
N TRP A 886 8.26 -12.82 47.94
CA TRP A 886 7.34 -11.90 47.25
C TRP A 886 7.53 -11.94 45.73
N GLU A 887 8.79 -12.03 45.28
CA GLU A 887 9.12 -12.17 43.85
C GLU A 887 8.38 -13.37 43.22
N HIS A 888 8.43 -14.54 43.85
CA HIS A 888 7.75 -15.75 43.38
C HIS A 888 6.21 -15.62 43.43
N ALA A 889 5.68 -14.95 44.45
CA ALA A 889 4.24 -14.72 44.59
C ALA A 889 3.69 -13.72 43.55
N ARG A 890 4.47 -12.68 43.24
CA ARG A 890 4.19 -11.70 42.20
C ARG A 890 4.27 -12.32 40.81
N GLU A 891 5.23 -13.21 40.58
CA GLU A 891 5.39 -13.94 39.31
C GLU A 891 4.22 -14.88 39.06
N SER A 892 3.82 -15.66 40.06
CA SER A 892 2.66 -16.56 39.97
C SER A 892 1.31 -15.85 40.00
N GLY A 893 1.28 -14.56 40.31
CA GLY A 893 0.05 -13.79 40.52
C GLY A 893 -0.81 -14.36 41.65
N MET A 894 -0.22 -15.03 42.64
CA MET A 894 -0.93 -15.79 43.70
C MET A 894 -2.04 -14.96 44.36
N PHE A 895 -1.73 -13.71 44.71
CA PHE A 895 -2.68 -12.79 45.34
C PHE A 895 -3.69 -12.16 44.38
N MET A 896 -3.62 -12.46 43.09
CA MET A 896 -4.60 -12.01 42.10
C MET A 896 -5.65 -13.09 41.83
N TRP A 897 -5.29 -14.37 41.98
CA TRP A 897 -6.20 -15.48 41.70
C TRP A 897 -6.82 -16.14 42.94
N LEU A 898 -6.20 -16.06 44.12
CA LEU A 898 -6.80 -16.61 45.35
C LEU A 898 -8.13 -15.93 45.67
N THR A 899 -9.19 -16.71 45.87
CA THR A 899 -10.54 -16.20 46.16
C THR A 899 -10.87 -16.18 47.65
N ASP A 900 -10.28 -17.08 48.45
CA ASP A 900 -10.47 -17.11 49.89
C ASP A 900 -9.56 -16.09 50.60
N ASN A 901 -10.17 -15.17 51.35
CA ASN A 901 -9.45 -14.14 52.11
C ASN A 901 -8.62 -14.74 53.27
N ALA A 902 -9.06 -15.86 53.86
CA ALA A 902 -8.27 -16.54 54.89
C ALA A 902 -6.99 -17.14 54.28
N ALA A 903 -7.09 -17.81 53.13
CA ALA A 903 -5.94 -18.28 52.37
C ALA A 903 -5.00 -17.14 51.95
N VAL A 904 -5.53 -16.02 51.46
CA VAL A 904 -4.74 -14.81 51.12
C VAL A 904 -3.92 -14.33 52.32
N LYS A 905 -4.54 -14.16 53.49
CA LYS A 905 -3.84 -13.71 54.71
C LYS A 905 -2.78 -14.72 55.17
N ASN A 906 -3.09 -16.01 55.12
CA ASN A 906 -2.16 -17.07 55.51
C ASN A 906 -0.92 -17.10 54.60
N GLN A 907 -1.11 -17.05 53.27
CA GLN A 907 0.01 -17.04 52.31
C GLN A 907 0.83 -15.74 52.43
N PHE A 908 0.18 -14.60 52.64
CA PHE A 908 0.87 -13.32 52.83
C PHE A 908 1.73 -13.30 54.11
N GLU A 909 1.29 -13.98 55.18
CA GLU A 909 2.08 -14.18 56.39
C GLU A 909 3.28 -15.12 56.18
N ILE A 910 3.11 -16.19 55.41
CA ILE A 910 4.21 -17.10 55.05
C ILE A 910 5.30 -16.34 54.29
N ILE A 911 4.92 -15.46 53.35
CA ILE A 911 5.88 -14.61 52.64
C ILE A 911 6.57 -13.65 53.59
N ALA A 912 5.84 -12.98 54.48
CA ALA A 912 6.42 -12.09 55.49
C ALA A 912 7.49 -12.79 56.34
N ARG A 913 7.25 -14.05 56.71
CA ARG A 913 8.22 -14.90 57.42
C ARG A 913 9.42 -15.25 56.54
N ASN A 914 9.20 -15.61 55.28
CA ASN A 914 10.27 -16.01 54.36
C ASN A 914 11.18 -14.83 53.97
N GLU A 915 10.63 -13.63 53.77
CA GLU A 915 11.39 -12.39 53.52
C GLU A 915 12.30 -12.04 54.71
N TYR A 916 11.82 -12.20 55.94
CA TYR A 916 12.66 -12.01 57.13
C TYR A 916 13.84 -12.98 57.21
N THR A 917 13.74 -14.15 56.57
CA THR A 917 14.78 -15.17 56.52
C THR A 917 15.55 -15.21 55.18
N LYS A 918 15.33 -14.24 54.29
CA LYS A 918 15.94 -14.20 52.94
C LYS A 918 17.46 -14.04 52.98
N SER A 919 17.97 -13.21 53.88
CA SER A 919 19.40 -12.96 54.08
C SER A 919 19.93 -13.56 55.37
N GLU A 920 21.23 -13.87 55.42
CA GLU A 920 21.92 -14.33 56.64
C GLU A 920 21.74 -13.35 57.80
N VAL A 921 21.71 -12.05 57.48
CA VAL A 921 21.31 -10.98 58.39
C VAL A 921 19.81 -10.81 58.30
N LYS A 922 19.08 -11.24 59.34
CA LYS A 922 17.61 -11.19 59.38
C LYS A 922 17.09 -9.76 59.58
N ASP A 923 16.97 -8.98 58.53
CA ASP A 923 16.55 -7.58 58.63
C ASP A 923 15.02 -7.46 58.83
N PRO A 924 14.54 -6.84 59.93
CA PRO A 924 13.12 -6.57 60.12
C PRO A 924 12.54 -5.60 59.08
N VAL A 925 13.36 -4.81 58.37
CA VAL A 925 12.89 -3.86 57.34
C VAL A 925 12.15 -4.62 56.23
N ASP A 926 12.72 -5.71 55.74
CA ASP A 926 12.23 -6.46 54.58
C ASP A 926 10.85 -7.09 54.81
N CYS A 927 10.51 -7.42 56.06
CA CYS A 927 9.22 -8.03 56.42
C CYS A 927 8.19 -7.05 57.01
N SER A 928 8.62 -5.82 57.38
CA SER A 928 7.79 -4.87 58.14
C SER A 928 6.51 -4.49 57.39
N LEU A 929 6.59 -4.22 56.08
CA LEU A 929 5.44 -3.87 55.24
C LEU A 929 4.35 -4.95 55.29
N TYR A 930 4.74 -6.22 55.11
CA TYR A 930 3.80 -7.34 55.06
C TYR A 930 3.10 -7.57 56.40
N TYR A 931 3.82 -7.50 57.51
CA TYR A 931 3.22 -7.64 58.85
C TYR A 931 2.34 -6.44 59.24
N PHE A 932 2.67 -5.21 58.79
CA PHE A 932 1.79 -4.07 59.00
C PHE A 932 0.47 -4.19 58.24
N ALA A 933 0.49 -4.68 57.00
CA ALA A 933 -0.72 -4.96 56.25
C ALA A 933 -1.61 -6.03 56.92
N LEU A 934 -1.02 -6.99 57.63
CA LEU A 934 -1.73 -8.02 58.42
C LEU A 934 -2.21 -7.56 59.81
N HIS A 935 -2.05 -6.27 60.15
CA HIS A 935 -2.30 -5.74 61.51
C HIS A 935 -1.44 -6.39 62.63
N LYS A 936 -0.30 -6.99 62.30
CA LYS A 936 0.60 -7.69 63.25
C LYS A 936 1.74 -6.81 63.77
N LYS A 937 1.41 -5.60 64.23
CA LYS A 937 2.38 -4.62 64.78
C LYS A 937 3.22 -5.17 65.94
N ALA A 938 2.64 -6.01 66.81
CA ALA A 938 3.35 -6.61 67.94
C ALA A 938 4.49 -7.53 67.50
N VAL A 939 4.32 -8.24 66.37
CA VAL A 939 5.36 -9.09 65.77
C VAL A 939 6.51 -8.22 65.29
N VAL A 940 6.22 -7.14 64.56
CA VAL A 940 7.24 -6.18 64.07
C VAL A 940 8.03 -5.57 65.24
N GLN A 941 7.37 -5.15 66.31
CA GLN A 941 8.05 -4.68 67.54
C GLN A 941 8.96 -5.74 68.18
N GLY A 942 8.61 -7.02 68.06
CA GLY A 942 9.44 -8.14 68.50
C GLY A 942 10.67 -8.32 67.62
N LEU A 943 10.50 -8.31 66.29
CA LEU A 943 11.58 -8.46 65.32
C LEU A 943 12.60 -7.31 65.43
N TRP A 944 12.13 -6.05 65.54
CA TRP A 944 13.00 -4.90 65.76
C TRP A 944 13.73 -4.93 67.12
N ARG A 945 13.20 -5.62 68.14
CA ARG A 945 13.95 -5.84 69.40
C ARG A 945 15.16 -6.76 69.19
N MET A 946 15.08 -7.69 68.24
CA MET A 946 16.14 -8.66 67.95
C MET A 946 17.23 -8.11 67.02
N ALA A 947 16.93 -7.08 66.22
CA ALA A 947 17.89 -6.46 65.28
C ALA A 947 18.81 -5.42 65.95
N THR A 948 19.65 -5.87 66.88
CA THR A 948 20.60 -5.02 67.64
C THR A 948 21.71 -4.40 66.79
N TRP A 949 21.96 -4.96 65.60
CA TRP A 949 22.96 -4.47 64.66
C TRP A 949 22.45 -3.32 63.77
N ASN A 950 21.13 -3.13 63.65
CA ASN A 950 20.55 -2.08 62.79
C ASN A 950 20.58 -0.72 63.52
N ARG A 951 21.12 0.31 62.86
CA ARG A 951 21.24 1.67 63.44
C ARG A 951 19.87 2.30 63.73
N GLU A 952 18.84 1.93 62.98
CA GLU A 952 17.49 2.48 63.11
C GLU A 952 16.68 1.85 64.25
N GLN A 953 17.20 0.78 64.88
CA GLN A 953 16.51 -0.02 65.89
C GLN A 953 15.89 0.82 67.01
N ARG A 954 16.67 1.69 67.66
CA ARG A 954 16.20 2.49 68.81
C ARG A 954 15.14 3.52 68.40
N ALA A 955 15.28 4.12 67.23
CA ALA A 955 14.34 5.11 66.71
C ALA A 955 13.02 4.44 66.34
N THR A 956 13.08 3.34 65.61
CA THR A 956 11.91 2.57 65.14
C THR A 956 11.16 1.92 66.30
N LEU A 957 11.85 1.35 67.30
CA LEU A 957 11.19 0.81 68.51
C LEU A 957 10.48 1.90 69.32
N LYS A 958 11.09 3.09 69.47
CA LYS A 958 10.46 4.21 70.17
C LYS A 958 9.23 4.73 69.41
N LEU A 959 9.27 4.71 68.08
CA LEU A 959 8.12 5.05 67.24
C LEU A 959 7.01 4.01 67.39
N LEU A 960 7.34 2.73 67.22
CA LEU A 960 6.37 1.63 67.27
C LEU A 960 5.76 1.43 68.66
N ALA A 961 6.44 1.78 69.74
CA ALA A 961 5.90 1.68 71.11
C ALA A 961 4.67 2.57 71.36
N ASN A 962 4.46 3.63 70.56
CA ASN A 962 3.31 4.52 70.71
C ASN A 962 2.02 3.86 70.19
N ASN A 963 0.87 4.19 70.77
CA ASN A 963 -0.42 3.74 70.24
C ASN A 963 -0.80 4.59 69.02
N PHE A 964 -0.93 3.98 67.83
CA PHE A 964 -1.28 4.69 66.59
C PHE A 964 -2.78 4.83 66.37
N ASP A 965 -3.60 4.24 67.24
CA ASP A 965 -5.04 4.53 67.32
C ASP A 965 -5.30 5.92 67.96
N ASP A 966 -4.30 6.46 68.69
CA ASP A 966 -4.34 7.81 69.25
C ASP A 966 -4.04 8.86 68.16
N PRO A 967 -4.94 9.84 67.93
CA PRO A 967 -4.77 10.89 66.92
C PRO A 967 -3.46 11.70 67.06
N LYS A 968 -2.93 11.85 68.28
CA LYS A 968 -1.67 12.58 68.54
C LYS A 968 -0.47 11.88 67.89
N TRP A 969 -0.29 10.60 68.19
CA TRP A 969 0.82 9.81 67.67
C TRP A 969 0.64 9.46 66.19
N ARG A 970 -0.61 9.34 65.74
CA ARG A 970 -0.98 9.23 64.31
C ARG A 970 -0.53 10.44 63.50
N THR A 971 -0.81 11.67 63.98
CA THR A 971 -0.42 12.90 63.27
C THR A 971 1.10 13.10 63.29
N SER A 972 1.77 12.73 64.38
CA SER A 972 3.24 12.75 64.45
C SER A 972 3.89 11.77 63.49
N ALA A 973 3.38 10.54 63.36
CA ALA A 973 3.89 9.55 62.42
C ALA A 973 3.69 9.99 60.96
N LEU A 974 2.52 10.54 60.62
CA LEU A 974 2.24 11.09 59.29
C LEU A 974 3.18 12.27 58.98
N LYS A 975 3.36 13.23 59.90
CA LYS A 975 4.28 14.36 59.69
C LYS A 975 5.71 13.90 59.40
N ASN A 976 6.17 12.83 60.04
CA ASN A 976 7.50 12.24 59.79
C ASN A 976 7.57 11.53 58.42
N ALA A 977 6.55 10.76 58.04
CA ALA A 977 6.49 10.09 56.73
C ALA A 977 6.39 11.08 55.55
N TYR A 978 5.59 12.14 55.71
CA TYR A 978 5.41 13.18 54.71
C TYR A 978 6.59 14.17 54.60
N ALA A 979 7.40 14.32 55.65
CA ALA A 979 8.66 15.06 55.55
C ALA A 979 9.64 14.43 54.54
N LEU A 980 9.49 13.13 54.26
CA LEU A 980 10.24 12.40 53.24
C LEU A 980 9.57 12.42 51.85
N LEU A 981 8.29 12.85 51.74
CA LEU A 981 7.46 12.76 50.54
C LEU A 981 6.81 14.12 50.21
N SER A 982 7.50 15.00 49.50
CA SER A 982 7.03 16.36 49.24
C SER A 982 5.96 16.47 48.13
N LYS A 983 4.67 16.63 48.50
CA LYS A 983 3.66 17.63 48.00
C LYS A 983 2.19 17.20 48.23
N ARG A 984 1.51 17.99 49.08
CA ARG A 984 0.06 18.36 49.22
C ARG A 984 -1.12 17.37 49.01
N ARG A 985 -1.86 17.23 50.14
CA ARG A 985 -3.30 16.95 50.42
C ARG A 985 -3.71 15.48 50.70
N PHE A 986 -4.33 15.30 51.89
CA PHE A 986 -4.88 14.08 52.50
C PHE A 986 -6.18 13.62 51.81
N PRO A 987 -6.39 12.31 51.53
CA PRO A 987 -6.99 11.42 52.53
C PRO A 987 -6.62 9.91 52.47
N ASP A 988 -6.83 9.23 53.60
CA ASP A 988 -6.82 7.76 53.85
C ASP A 988 -5.47 7.01 53.81
N HIS A 989 -5.16 6.33 54.92
CA HIS A 989 -3.82 5.77 55.20
C HIS A 989 -3.41 4.62 54.28
N LEU A 990 -4.40 3.83 53.86
CA LEU A 990 -4.19 2.74 52.92
C LEU A 990 -4.02 3.29 51.49
N GLN A 991 -4.73 4.37 51.14
CA GLN A 991 -4.62 5.02 49.84
C GLN A 991 -3.22 5.63 49.63
N ASP A 992 -2.63 6.23 50.66
CA ASP A 992 -1.26 6.75 50.60
C ASP A 992 -0.24 5.64 50.36
N ALA A 993 -0.39 4.48 51.03
CA ALA A 993 0.48 3.32 50.82
C ALA A 993 0.34 2.75 49.40
N VAL A 994 -0.89 2.66 48.89
CA VAL A 994 -1.18 2.26 47.50
C VAL A 994 -0.50 3.22 46.51
N ASN A 995 -0.61 4.53 46.73
CA ASN A 995 0.00 5.53 45.86
C ASN A 995 1.54 5.43 45.84
N VAL A 996 2.17 5.08 46.97
CA VAL A 996 3.62 4.81 47.04
C VAL A 996 3.97 3.53 46.26
N CYS A 997 3.21 2.45 46.41
CA CYS A 997 3.41 1.22 45.65
C CYS A 997 3.30 1.44 44.13
N LEU A 998 2.35 2.27 43.68
CA LEU A 998 2.16 2.59 42.27
C LEU A 998 3.23 3.52 41.71
N ASN A 999 3.53 4.63 42.40
CA ASN A 999 4.40 5.67 41.84
C ASN A 999 5.90 5.41 42.07
N GLN A 1000 6.27 4.84 43.22
CA GLN A 1000 7.68 4.64 43.59
C GLN A 1000 8.15 3.21 43.34
N LEU A 1001 7.37 2.22 43.79
CA LEU A 1001 7.72 0.82 43.60
C LEU A 1001 7.31 0.28 42.22
N LYS A 1002 6.38 0.96 41.53
CA LYS A 1002 5.79 0.54 40.25
C LYS A 1002 5.26 -0.90 40.29
N ASP A 1003 4.72 -1.31 41.44
CA ASP A 1003 4.21 -2.66 41.67
C ASP A 1003 2.70 -2.63 41.95
N LEU A 1004 1.92 -2.77 40.87
CA LEU A 1004 0.46 -2.82 40.92
C LEU A 1004 -0.03 -4.06 41.71
N GLN A 1005 0.63 -5.20 41.56
CA GLN A 1005 0.24 -6.44 42.26
C GLN A 1005 0.43 -6.31 43.77
N LEU A 1006 1.50 -5.64 44.21
CA LEU A 1006 1.73 -5.36 45.64
C LEU A 1006 0.65 -4.43 46.21
N ALA A 1007 0.28 -3.38 45.48
CA ALA A 1007 -0.78 -2.47 45.89
C ALA A 1007 -2.13 -3.19 46.07
N ILE A 1008 -2.47 -4.09 45.14
CA ILE A 1008 -3.68 -4.91 45.21
C ILE A 1008 -3.58 -5.93 46.37
N ALA A 1009 -2.45 -6.60 46.55
CA ALA A 1009 -2.28 -7.58 47.63
C ALA A 1009 -2.41 -6.93 49.03
N ILE A 1010 -1.80 -5.76 49.23
CA ILE A 1010 -1.88 -5.03 50.51
C ILE A 1010 -3.32 -4.60 50.80
N THR A 1011 -4.04 -4.06 49.81
CA THR A 1011 -5.45 -3.65 49.99
C THR A 1011 -6.34 -4.86 50.29
N ARG A 1012 -6.19 -5.97 49.56
CA ARG A 1012 -6.93 -7.23 49.82
C ARG A 1012 -6.68 -7.78 51.23
N VAL A 1013 -5.45 -7.73 51.72
CA VAL A 1013 -5.08 -8.22 53.06
C VAL A 1013 -5.60 -7.30 54.18
N TYR A 1014 -5.53 -5.98 53.98
CA TYR A 1014 -5.86 -4.97 54.99
C TYR A 1014 -7.37 -4.80 55.18
N GLU A 1015 -8.13 -4.52 54.11
CA GLU A 1015 -9.57 -4.23 54.16
C GLU A 1015 -10.45 -5.38 53.63
N GLY A 1016 -9.88 -6.35 52.93
CA GLY A 1016 -10.62 -7.42 52.24
C GLY A 1016 -11.12 -7.02 50.86
N ASP A 1017 -11.66 -8.00 50.12
CA ASP A 1017 -12.08 -7.84 48.71
C ASP A 1017 -13.24 -6.85 48.48
N HIS A 1018 -13.94 -6.43 49.53
CA HIS A 1018 -15.04 -5.48 49.47
C HIS A 1018 -14.68 -4.06 49.94
N GLY A 1019 -13.39 -3.81 50.20
CA GLY A 1019 -12.93 -2.54 50.71
C GLY A 1019 -13.05 -1.38 49.70
N PRO A 1020 -13.26 -0.14 50.17
CA PRO A 1020 -13.42 1.03 49.32
C PRO A 1020 -12.14 1.42 48.57
N VAL A 1021 -10.95 1.17 49.14
CA VAL A 1021 -9.67 1.54 48.52
C VAL A 1021 -9.35 0.62 47.34
N LEU A 1022 -9.59 -0.69 47.47
CA LEU A 1022 -9.45 -1.66 46.40
C LEU A 1022 -10.43 -1.36 45.26
N ARG A 1023 -11.69 -1.03 45.56
CA ARG A 1023 -12.68 -0.64 44.53
C ARG A 1023 -12.17 0.55 43.72
N LYS A 1024 -11.72 1.61 44.40
CA LYS A 1024 -11.19 2.80 43.76
C LYS A 1024 -9.95 2.50 42.92
N LEU A 1025 -9.02 1.69 43.43
CA LEU A 1025 -7.83 1.25 42.71
C LEU A 1025 -8.19 0.49 41.40
N LEU A 1026 -9.18 -0.41 41.46
CA LEU A 1026 -9.63 -1.16 40.29
C LEU A 1026 -10.31 -0.26 39.24
N GLU A 1027 -11.18 0.67 39.68
CA GLU A 1027 -11.94 1.55 38.79
C GLU A 1027 -11.08 2.66 38.17
N GLU A 1028 -10.24 3.32 38.97
CA GLU A 1028 -9.49 4.51 38.53
C GLU A 1028 -8.13 4.18 37.92
N GLU A 1029 -7.48 3.06 38.27
CA GLU A 1029 -6.13 2.74 37.78
C GLU A 1029 -6.14 1.50 36.88
N VAL A 1030 -6.63 0.36 37.40
CA VAL A 1030 -6.55 -0.93 36.67
C VAL A 1030 -7.36 -0.92 35.37
N LEU A 1031 -8.62 -0.47 35.41
CA LEU A 1031 -9.44 -0.39 34.21
C LEU A 1031 -8.92 0.63 33.18
N LYS A 1032 -8.26 1.71 33.63
CA LYS A 1032 -7.62 2.67 32.72
C LYS A 1032 -6.43 2.05 32.00
N VAL A 1033 -5.57 1.34 32.72
CA VAL A 1033 -4.44 0.59 32.13
C VAL A 1033 -4.96 -0.45 31.14
N ALA A 1034 -5.97 -1.23 31.53
CA ALA A 1034 -6.60 -2.22 30.66
C ALA A 1034 -7.18 -1.61 29.37
N ALA A 1035 -7.80 -0.43 29.46
CA ALA A 1035 -8.34 0.28 28.30
C ALA A 1035 -7.25 0.85 27.38
N GLN A 1036 -6.16 1.40 27.94
CA GLN A 1036 -5.03 1.95 27.18
C GLN A 1036 -4.26 0.87 26.42
N GLU A 1037 -4.03 -0.27 27.06
CA GLU A 1037 -3.31 -1.40 26.48
C GLU A 1037 -4.19 -2.31 25.61
N GLY A 1038 -5.53 -2.21 25.74
CA GLY A 1038 -6.46 -3.14 25.11
C GLY A 1038 -6.49 -4.52 25.77
N ASN A 1039 -6.02 -4.65 27.02
CA ASN A 1039 -5.90 -5.91 27.73
C ASN A 1039 -7.25 -6.44 28.24
N ARG A 1040 -7.87 -7.32 27.47
CA ARG A 1040 -9.20 -7.90 27.77
C ARG A 1040 -9.20 -8.83 28.98
N TRP A 1041 -8.08 -9.52 29.25
CA TRP A 1041 -7.92 -10.40 30.41
C TRP A 1041 -7.92 -9.61 31.73
N LEU A 1042 -7.16 -8.51 31.77
CA LEU A 1042 -7.10 -7.62 32.91
C LEU A 1042 -8.47 -6.94 33.16
N ALA A 1043 -9.12 -6.46 32.09
CA ALA A 1043 -10.44 -5.85 32.18
C ALA A 1043 -11.50 -6.84 32.71
N SER A 1044 -11.52 -8.08 32.18
CA SER A 1044 -12.43 -9.12 32.64
C SER A 1044 -12.23 -9.44 34.12
N TRP A 1045 -10.97 -9.63 34.55
CA TRP A 1045 -10.62 -9.89 35.96
C TRP A 1045 -11.04 -8.72 36.87
N ALA A 1046 -10.74 -7.49 36.50
CA ALA A 1046 -11.07 -6.30 37.29
C ALA A 1046 -12.59 -6.13 37.46
N PHE A 1047 -13.36 -6.25 36.37
CA PHE A 1047 -14.83 -6.21 36.45
C PHE A 1047 -15.41 -7.35 37.27
N TRP A 1048 -14.77 -8.53 37.25
CA TRP A 1048 -15.18 -9.65 38.08
C TRP A 1048 -14.96 -9.39 39.57
N MET A 1049 -13.79 -8.85 39.95
CA MET A 1049 -13.47 -8.43 41.31
C MET A 1049 -14.42 -7.32 41.81
N LEU A 1050 -14.87 -6.44 40.92
CA LEU A 1050 -15.88 -5.40 41.20
C LEU A 1050 -17.32 -5.94 41.30
N HIS A 1051 -17.54 -7.25 41.18
CA HIS A 1051 -18.87 -7.89 41.13
C HIS A 1051 -19.74 -7.43 39.95
N ARG A 1052 -19.14 -6.84 38.90
CA ARG A 1052 -19.79 -6.44 37.64
C ARG A 1052 -19.62 -7.54 36.59
N ARG A 1053 -20.18 -8.73 36.87
CA ARG A 1053 -20.02 -9.93 36.03
C ARG A 1053 -20.57 -9.78 34.61
N ASP A 1054 -21.56 -8.91 34.42
CA ASP A 1054 -22.10 -8.56 33.10
C ASP A 1054 -21.08 -7.81 32.25
N MET A 1055 -20.28 -6.93 32.86
CA MET A 1055 -19.21 -6.19 32.19
C MET A 1055 -17.98 -7.05 31.95
N ALA A 1056 -17.65 -7.94 32.89
CA ALA A 1056 -16.54 -8.88 32.73
C ALA A 1056 -16.67 -9.73 31.46
N VAL A 1057 -17.84 -10.31 31.21
CA VAL A 1057 -18.09 -11.10 29.99
C VAL A 1057 -18.09 -10.23 28.72
N ARG A 1058 -18.63 -9.01 28.80
CA ARG A 1058 -18.60 -8.08 27.66
C ARG A 1058 -17.18 -7.63 27.31
N ALA A 1059 -16.30 -7.48 28.29
CA ALA A 1059 -14.90 -7.08 28.11
C ALA A 1059 -14.05 -8.10 27.34
N LEU A 1060 -14.46 -9.38 27.30
CA LEU A 1060 -13.78 -10.42 26.52
C LEU A 1060 -13.97 -10.24 25.00
N ILE A 1061 -15.13 -9.71 24.59
CA ILE A 1061 -15.49 -9.56 23.17
C ILE A 1061 -15.39 -8.11 22.71
N THR A 1062 -15.95 -7.19 23.50
CA THR A 1062 -16.10 -5.78 23.12
C THR A 1062 -14.83 -5.02 23.51
N PRO A 1063 -14.33 -4.08 22.67
CA PRO A 1063 -13.15 -3.29 23.01
C PRO A 1063 -13.29 -2.58 24.37
N VAL A 1064 -12.28 -2.70 25.22
CA VAL A 1064 -12.34 -2.29 26.64
C VAL A 1064 -12.65 -0.79 26.79
N TYR A 1065 -12.12 0.07 25.93
CA TYR A 1065 -12.34 1.52 25.99
C TYR A 1065 -13.83 1.91 25.80
N THR A 1066 -14.64 1.07 25.16
CA THR A 1066 -16.10 1.31 25.02
C THR A 1066 -16.89 1.00 26.30
N LEU A 1067 -16.27 0.30 27.24
CA LEU A 1067 -16.89 -0.17 28.48
C LEU A 1067 -16.53 0.72 29.69
N VAL A 1068 -15.57 1.63 29.52
CA VAL A 1068 -15.12 2.58 30.56
C VAL A 1068 -15.77 3.94 30.32
N GLU A 1069 -16.19 4.63 31.39
CA GLU A 1069 -16.99 5.86 31.32
C GLU A 1069 -16.23 7.07 30.74
N THR A 1070 -14.91 7.09 30.82
CA THR A 1070 -14.06 8.09 30.18
C THR A 1070 -13.46 7.53 28.87
N PRO A 1071 -13.77 8.11 27.70
CA PRO A 1071 -13.18 7.69 26.43
C PRO A 1071 -11.69 8.05 26.43
N ILE A 1072 -10.83 7.03 26.47
CA ILE A 1072 -9.38 7.17 26.33
C ILE A 1072 -9.03 6.74 24.91
N ALA A 1073 -8.25 7.56 24.19
CA ALA A 1073 -7.78 7.19 22.87
C ALA A 1073 -6.90 5.92 22.96
N PRO A 1074 -7.22 4.86 22.18
CA PRO A 1074 -6.42 3.64 22.19
C PRO A 1074 -5.01 3.92 21.68
N ASN A 1075 -4.00 3.39 22.37
CA ASN A 1075 -2.60 3.50 21.95
C ASN A 1075 -2.31 2.55 20.77
N LEU A 1076 -1.26 2.77 20.00
CA LEU A 1076 -0.79 1.88 18.93
C LEU A 1076 -0.58 0.44 19.44
N ASN A 1077 -0.17 0.28 20.71
CA ASN A 1077 -0.02 -1.00 21.38
C ASN A 1077 -1.31 -1.84 21.43
N SER A 1078 -2.49 -1.21 21.42
CA SER A 1078 -3.78 -1.92 21.38
C SER A 1078 -4.06 -2.58 20.03
N LYS A 1079 -3.36 -2.15 18.96
CA LYS A 1079 -3.49 -2.69 17.60
C LYS A 1079 -2.43 -3.74 17.26
N LEU A 1080 -1.55 -4.09 18.20
CA LEU A 1080 -0.55 -5.14 18.01
C LEU A 1080 -1.25 -6.51 17.92
N PHE A 1081 -0.75 -7.37 17.03
CA PHE A 1081 -1.30 -8.71 16.85
C PHE A 1081 -1.20 -9.60 18.11
N LEU A 1082 -0.21 -9.36 18.97
CA LEU A 1082 0.00 -10.09 20.24
C LEU A 1082 -1.01 -9.74 21.34
N THR A 1083 -1.74 -8.63 21.20
CA THR A 1083 -2.71 -8.17 22.21
C THR A 1083 -3.95 -9.05 22.26
N ASP A 1084 -4.31 -9.64 21.12
CA ASP A 1084 -5.45 -10.55 21.01
C ASP A 1084 -4.97 -11.99 21.16
N ASP A 1085 -5.67 -12.73 22.00
CA ASP A 1085 -5.35 -14.09 22.35
C ASP A 1085 -6.53 -15.01 22.02
N PRO A 1086 -6.32 -16.08 21.21
CA PRO A 1086 -7.40 -16.98 20.84
C PRO A 1086 -8.07 -17.64 22.05
N ALA A 1087 -7.37 -17.78 23.17
CA ALA A 1087 -7.92 -18.38 24.39
C ALA A 1087 -9.07 -17.56 25.02
N LEU A 1088 -9.24 -16.29 24.64
CA LEU A 1088 -10.36 -15.45 25.07
C LEU A 1088 -11.71 -16.06 24.67
N ILE A 1089 -11.79 -16.75 23.52
CA ILE A 1089 -13.03 -17.37 23.08
C ILE A 1089 -13.45 -18.53 23.99
N VAL A 1090 -12.47 -19.26 24.51
CA VAL A 1090 -12.68 -20.34 25.47
C VAL A 1090 -13.20 -19.78 26.78
N LEU A 1091 -12.57 -18.72 27.31
CA LEU A 1091 -13.06 -18.09 28.55
C LEU A 1091 -14.47 -17.52 28.37
N TYR A 1092 -14.74 -16.87 27.24
CA TYR A 1092 -16.07 -16.36 26.93
C TYR A 1092 -17.12 -17.49 26.88
N ALA A 1093 -16.80 -18.62 26.21
CA ALA A 1093 -17.66 -19.78 26.14
C ALA A 1093 -17.99 -20.35 27.53
N GLN A 1094 -17.01 -20.39 28.44
CA GLN A 1094 -17.19 -20.83 29.83
C GLN A 1094 -18.02 -19.85 30.67
N LEU A 1095 -17.78 -18.54 30.55
CA LEU A 1095 -18.39 -17.55 31.43
C LEU A 1095 -19.79 -17.08 30.98
N ARG A 1096 -20.09 -17.09 29.68
CA ARG A 1096 -21.33 -16.51 29.09
C ARG A 1096 -22.62 -17.07 29.67
N GLN A 1097 -22.61 -18.27 30.25
CA GLN A 1097 -23.77 -18.92 30.89
C GLN A 1097 -23.56 -19.29 32.37
N LYS A 1098 -22.41 -18.93 32.98
CA LYS A 1098 -22.06 -19.37 34.34
C LYS A 1098 -23.01 -18.86 35.43
N THR A 1099 -23.57 -17.65 35.25
CA THR A 1099 -24.46 -17.00 36.22
C THR A 1099 -25.53 -16.16 35.49
N LEU A 1100 -26.61 -15.79 36.19
CA LEU A 1100 -27.64 -14.91 35.61
C LEU A 1100 -27.09 -13.53 35.21
N GLN A 1101 -26.13 -13.00 35.95
CA GLN A 1101 -25.51 -11.71 35.65
C GLN A 1101 -24.60 -11.79 34.42
N THR A 1102 -23.82 -12.87 34.27
CA THR A 1102 -23.01 -13.10 33.07
C THR A 1102 -23.87 -13.31 31.83
N LEU A 1103 -24.99 -14.02 31.97
CA LEU A 1103 -25.97 -14.20 30.90
C LEU A 1103 -26.59 -12.87 30.46
N ARG A 1104 -26.94 -11.99 31.40
CA ARG A 1104 -27.40 -10.63 31.07
C ARG A 1104 -26.34 -9.84 30.30
N GLY A 1105 -25.07 -9.99 30.66
CA GLY A 1105 -23.94 -9.41 29.91
C GLY A 1105 -23.84 -9.94 28.48
N ALA A 1106 -23.85 -11.27 28.32
CA ALA A 1106 -23.79 -11.94 27.02
C ALA A 1106 -24.99 -11.61 26.12
N SER A 1107 -26.20 -11.54 26.67
CA SER A 1107 -27.41 -11.17 25.91
C SER A 1107 -27.42 -9.74 25.35
N LYS A 1108 -26.56 -8.86 25.90
CA LYS A 1108 -26.36 -7.50 25.36
C LYS A 1108 -25.35 -7.48 24.20
N VAL A 1109 -24.64 -8.57 23.94
CA VAL A 1109 -23.74 -8.71 22.78
C VAL A 1109 -24.61 -9.09 21.58
N THR A 1110 -24.50 -8.30 20.50
CA THR A 1110 -25.25 -8.60 19.28
C THR A 1110 -24.69 -9.86 18.59
N PRO A 1111 -25.54 -10.66 17.91
CA PRO A 1111 -25.07 -11.83 17.17
C PRO A 1111 -23.99 -11.51 16.12
N LYS A 1112 -24.05 -10.33 15.50
CA LYS A 1112 -23.05 -9.87 14.53
C LYS A 1112 -21.66 -9.72 15.17
N VAL A 1113 -21.59 -9.13 16.36
CA VAL A 1113 -20.33 -8.94 17.10
C VAL A 1113 -19.78 -10.29 17.58
N GLU A 1114 -20.63 -11.18 18.08
CA GLU A 1114 -20.22 -12.55 18.45
C GLU A 1114 -19.71 -13.32 17.23
N TRP A 1115 -20.41 -13.23 16.08
CA TRP A 1115 -20.00 -13.86 14.82
C TRP A 1115 -18.63 -13.37 14.34
N GLN A 1116 -18.42 -12.06 14.33
CA GLN A 1116 -17.12 -11.47 13.99
C GLN A 1116 -16.01 -11.92 14.95
N PHE A 1117 -16.32 -12.02 16.25
CA PHE A 1117 -15.38 -12.54 17.24
C PHE A 1117 -15.01 -14.00 16.97
N VAL A 1118 -15.96 -14.86 16.63
CA VAL A 1118 -15.68 -16.27 16.27
C VAL A 1118 -14.80 -16.37 15.03
N LEU A 1119 -15.17 -15.67 13.95
CA LEU A 1119 -14.37 -15.68 12.71
C LEU A 1119 -12.96 -15.10 12.90
N HIS A 1120 -12.83 -14.08 13.75
CA HIS A 1120 -11.53 -13.51 14.10
C HIS A 1120 -10.63 -14.52 14.82
N ASN A 1121 -11.17 -15.26 15.79
CA ASN A 1121 -10.41 -16.30 16.48
C ASN A 1121 -10.10 -17.50 15.56
N ALA A 1122 -10.99 -17.86 14.64
CA ALA A 1122 -10.71 -18.89 13.64
C ALA A 1122 -9.53 -18.51 12.73
N ARG A 1123 -9.48 -17.24 12.28
CA ARG A 1123 -8.34 -16.71 11.50
C ARG A 1123 -7.06 -16.61 12.33
N LEU A 1124 -7.16 -16.38 13.64
CA LEU A 1124 -6.00 -16.44 14.52
C LEU A 1124 -5.43 -17.86 14.58
N TYR A 1125 -6.28 -18.88 14.71
CA TYR A 1125 -5.83 -20.27 14.67
C TYR A 1125 -5.16 -20.61 13.33
N ASP A 1126 -5.74 -20.18 12.21
CA ASP A 1126 -5.14 -20.30 10.88
C ASP A 1126 -3.75 -19.63 10.81
N ARG A 1127 -3.63 -18.39 11.31
CA ARG A 1127 -2.34 -17.69 11.41
C ARG A 1127 -1.34 -18.33 12.36
N MET A 1128 -1.78 -19.21 13.26
CA MET A 1128 -0.93 -20.00 14.16
C MET A 1128 -0.61 -21.38 13.59
N GLY A 1129 -1.00 -21.68 12.34
CA GLY A 1129 -0.89 -23.01 11.72
C GLY A 1129 -1.71 -24.08 12.43
N CYS A 1130 -2.77 -23.69 13.13
CA CYS A 1130 -3.66 -24.55 13.92
C CYS A 1130 -5.04 -24.67 13.25
N ASP A 1131 -5.05 -24.86 11.93
CA ASP A 1131 -6.23 -24.72 11.07
C ASP A 1131 -7.37 -25.67 11.49
N LEU A 1132 -7.04 -26.87 11.97
CA LEU A 1132 -7.99 -27.85 12.50
C LEU A 1132 -8.77 -27.33 13.71
N LEU A 1133 -8.14 -26.52 14.57
CA LEU A 1133 -8.83 -25.88 15.70
C LEU A 1133 -9.73 -24.73 15.24
N GLY A 1134 -9.31 -24.00 14.21
CA GLY A 1134 -10.15 -22.99 13.56
C GLY A 1134 -11.40 -23.61 12.93
N LEU A 1135 -11.24 -24.74 12.23
CA LEU A 1135 -12.33 -25.50 11.64
C LEU A 1135 -13.29 -26.05 12.70
N ASP A 1136 -12.77 -26.66 13.76
CA ASP A 1136 -13.56 -27.12 14.90
C ASP A 1136 -14.37 -25.98 15.52
N LEU A 1137 -13.73 -24.83 15.75
CA LEU A 1137 -14.38 -23.67 16.33
C LEU A 1137 -15.59 -23.26 15.49
N VAL A 1138 -15.41 -23.03 14.19
CA VAL A 1138 -16.52 -22.58 13.33
C VAL A 1138 -17.61 -23.65 13.19
N ARG A 1139 -17.24 -24.93 13.14
CA ARG A 1139 -18.19 -26.05 13.02
C ARG A 1139 -19.02 -26.27 14.27
N ASN A 1140 -18.40 -26.20 15.44
CA ASN A 1140 -19.01 -26.62 16.72
C ASN A 1140 -19.48 -25.44 17.59
N TRP A 1141 -19.24 -24.19 17.17
CA TRP A 1141 -19.73 -23.02 17.91
C TRP A 1141 -21.26 -22.89 17.85
N GLU A 1142 -21.84 -22.58 19.01
CA GLU A 1142 -23.29 -22.38 19.16
C GLU A 1142 -23.59 -20.94 19.62
N PHE A 1143 -24.45 -20.26 18.87
CA PHE A 1143 -24.92 -18.90 19.17
C PHE A 1143 -26.10 -18.91 20.14
N LEU A 1144 -26.17 -17.89 21.00
CA LEU A 1144 -27.29 -17.69 21.92
C LEU A 1144 -28.48 -17.04 21.20
N LEU A 1145 -29.68 -17.63 21.29
CA LEU A 1145 -30.91 -17.01 20.79
C LEU A 1145 -31.48 -16.00 21.81
N PRO A 1146 -31.98 -14.83 21.37
CA PRO A 1146 -32.94 -14.06 22.15
C PRO A 1146 -34.21 -14.91 22.30
N GLY A 1147 -34.60 -15.28 23.52
CA GLY A 1147 -35.81 -16.06 23.73
C GLY A 1147 -37.06 -15.31 23.23
N GLU A 1148 -37.94 -15.99 22.48
CA GLU A 1148 -39.30 -15.51 22.25
C GLU A 1148 -40.01 -15.33 23.59
N SER A 1149 -40.72 -14.22 23.75
CA SER A 1149 -41.51 -13.92 24.94
C SER A 1149 -42.63 -14.95 25.12
N ILE A 1150 -42.38 -15.99 25.92
CA ILE A 1150 -43.46 -16.83 26.45
C ILE A 1150 -44.22 -15.99 27.47
N LYS A 1151 -45.54 -15.82 27.27
CA LYS A 1151 -46.43 -15.16 28.23
C LYS A 1151 -46.29 -15.85 29.60
N PRO A 1152 -46.14 -15.11 30.70
CA PRO A 1152 -45.97 -15.73 32.01
C PRO A 1152 -47.27 -16.41 32.43
N GLU A 1153 -47.29 -17.74 32.47
CA GLU A 1153 -48.23 -18.45 33.33
C GLU A 1153 -47.77 -18.27 34.78
N LEU A 1154 -48.72 -17.87 35.63
CA LEU A 1154 -48.50 -17.55 37.04
C LEU A 1154 -47.78 -18.70 37.78
N GLY A 1155 -46.64 -18.38 38.39
CA GLY A 1155 -46.25 -19.00 39.67
C GLY A 1155 -45.09 -20.00 39.68
N GLY A 1156 -44.33 -20.19 38.59
CA GLY A 1156 -43.10 -20.98 38.61
C GLY A 1156 -41.85 -20.13 38.46
N GLU A 1157 -40.83 -20.31 39.33
CA GLU A 1157 -39.49 -19.77 39.10
C GLU A 1157 -38.88 -20.44 37.85
N ILE A 1158 -39.05 -19.81 36.68
CA ILE A 1158 -38.43 -20.28 35.44
C ILE A 1158 -36.97 -19.85 35.45
N ASN A 1159 -36.05 -20.81 35.56
CA ASN A 1159 -34.62 -20.54 35.41
C ASN A 1159 -34.34 -20.16 33.93
N PRO A 1160 -33.99 -18.91 33.61
CA PRO A 1160 -33.85 -18.44 32.22
C PRO A 1160 -32.71 -19.13 31.46
N LEU A 1161 -31.80 -19.82 32.17
CA LEU A 1161 -30.79 -20.69 31.55
C LEU A 1161 -31.41 -21.87 30.77
N LYS A 1162 -32.63 -22.29 31.11
CA LYS A 1162 -33.37 -23.37 30.42
C LYS A 1162 -34.21 -22.89 29.23
N LEU A 1163 -34.36 -21.57 29.04
CA LEU A 1163 -35.21 -20.97 28.00
C LEU A 1163 -34.46 -20.67 26.68
N LEU A 1164 -33.15 -20.88 26.64
CA LEU A 1164 -32.31 -20.58 25.47
C LEU A 1164 -32.29 -21.78 24.50
N LYS A 1165 -32.79 -21.59 23.29
CA LYS A 1165 -32.60 -22.52 22.17
C LYS A 1165 -31.20 -22.29 21.54
N ARG A 1166 -30.58 -23.34 21.00
CA ARG A 1166 -29.28 -23.32 20.29
C ARG A 1166 -29.53 -23.41 18.77
N ARG A 1167 -28.78 -22.66 17.96
CA ARG A 1167 -28.66 -22.90 16.50
C ARG A 1167 -27.27 -23.43 16.18
N SER A 1168 -27.20 -24.44 15.31
CA SER A 1168 -25.95 -24.88 14.70
C SER A 1168 -25.44 -23.82 13.72
N SER A 1169 -24.11 -23.69 13.62
CA SER A 1169 -23.42 -22.61 12.90
C SER A 1169 -23.64 -22.60 11.37
N LEU A 1170 -24.29 -23.60 10.81
CA LEU A 1170 -24.36 -23.86 9.36
C LEU A 1170 -25.49 -23.12 8.60
N VAL A 1171 -26.33 -22.34 9.28
CA VAL A 1171 -27.44 -21.60 8.64
C VAL A 1171 -27.47 -20.15 9.12
N VAL A 1172 -26.69 -19.29 8.47
CA VAL A 1172 -26.89 -17.84 8.48
C VAL A 1172 -27.33 -17.44 7.07
N ALA A 1173 -28.64 -17.33 6.86
CA ALA A 1173 -29.20 -16.72 5.67
C ALA A 1173 -29.32 -15.20 5.91
N ASP A 1174 -28.89 -14.41 4.92
CA ASP A 1174 -28.98 -12.96 4.85
C ASP A 1174 -30.44 -12.48 4.77
N LEU A 1175 -31.14 -12.49 5.90
CA LEU A 1175 -32.43 -11.80 6.01
C LEU A 1175 -32.22 -10.41 6.62
N PRO A 1176 -32.73 -9.33 5.99
CA PRO A 1176 -32.60 -7.98 6.51
C PRO A 1176 -33.31 -7.87 7.86
N ALA A 1177 -32.58 -7.39 8.86
CA ALA A 1177 -33.12 -7.11 10.18
C ALA A 1177 -34.22 -6.04 10.06
N SER A 1178 -35.46 -6.41 10.39
CA SER A 1178 -36.56 -5.44 10.50
C SER A 1178 -36.33 -4.52 11.71
N PRO A 1179 -36.54 -3.20 11.58
CA PRO A 1179 -36.22 -2.26 12.65
C PRO A 1179 -37.21 -2.38 13.81
N ILE A 1180 -36.72 -2.85 14.95
CA ILE A 1180 -37.44 -2.75 16.22
C ILE A 1180 -37.43 -1.27 16.65
N SER A 1181 -38.59 -0.64 16.54
CA SER A 1181 -38.89 0.74 16.96
C SER A 1181 -38.42 1.03 18.39
N ALA A 1182 -37.33 1.78 18.54
CA ALA A 1182 -36.97 2.46 19.77
C ALA A 1182 -37.87 3.70 19.96
N LYS A 1183 -38.91 3.59 20.80
CA LYS A 1183 -39.59 4.78 21.34
C LYS A 1183 -38.81 5.29 22.53
N VAL A 1184 -37.93 6.26 22.26
CA VAL A 1184 -37.40 7.18 23.27
C VAL A 1184 -38.52 8.16 23.63
N SER A 1185 -38.84 8.20 24.91
CA SER A 1185 -39.72 9.18 25.54
C SER A 1185 -39.11 10.58 25.45
N SER A 1186 -39.65 11.45 24.59
CA SER A 1186 -39.52 12.89 24.74
C SER A 1186 -40.88 13.48 25.13
N GLY A 1187 -40.90 14.21 26.24
CA GLY A 1187 -42.08 14.95 26.66
C GLY A 1187 -42.14 16.29 25.94
N LEU A 1188 -43.31 16.65 25.42
CA LEU A 1188 -43.73 18.04 25.24
C LEU A 1188 -45.26 18.14 25.10
N LEU A 1189 -45.75 19.28 25.57
CA LEU A 1189 -47.10 19.63 26.00
C LEU A 1189 -48.17 19.75 24.89
N SER A 1190 -49.43 19.56 25.34
CA SER A 1190 -50.68 20.24 24.90
C SER A 1190 -51.56 19.54 23.82
N PRO A 1191 -52.86 19.93 23.65
CA PRO A 1191 -53.98 19.38 24.43
C PRO A 1191 -55.19 18.93 23.57
N THR A 1192 -56.23 18.43 24.28
CA THR A 1192 -57.66 18.27 23.87
C THR A 1192 -58.09 17.00 23.10
N GLY A 1193 -59.22 16.43 23.56
CA GLY A 1193 -60.12 15.64 22.70
C GLY A 1193 -60.51 14.26 23.24
N GLU A 1194 -61.64 14.17 23.95
CA GLU A 1194 -62.36 12.92 24.21
C GLU A 1194 -62.78 12.22 22.89
N LYS A 1195 -62.76 10.86 22.84
CA LYS A 1195 -63.90 10.04 22.36
C LYS A 1195 -63.68 8.52 22.49
N LYS A 1196 -64.83 7.86 22.72
CA LYS A 1196 -65.16 6.47 23.10
C LYS A 1196 -64.81 5.36 22.07
N PRO A 1197 -64.84 4.06 22.49
CA PRO A 1197 -64.37 2.91 21.71
C PRO A 1197 -65.49 2.19 20.92
N LYS A 1198 -65.11 1.37 19.92
CA LYS A 1198 -65.95 0.36 19.22
C LYS A 1198 -65.08 -0.66 18.44
N PRO A 1199 -65.59 -1.84 18.04
CA PRO A 1199 -65.25 -3.14 18.65
C PRO A 1199 -64.58 -4.17 17.70
N GLN A 1200 -64.08 -5.27 18.29
CA GLN A 1200 -63.50 -6.45 17.62
C GLN A 1200 -64.52 -7.28 16.80
N PRO A 1201 -64.10 -7.95 15.72
CA PRO A 1201 -64.84 -9.06 15.10
C PRO A 1201 -64.39 -10.46 15.62
N PRO A 1202 -65.26 -11.50 15.51
CA PRO A 1202 -65.05 -12.83 16.10
C PRO A 1202 -64.24 -13.79 15.20
N PRO A 1203 -63.77 -14.95 15.72
CA PRO A 1203 -62.84 -15.82 15.03
C PRO A 1203 -63.53 -16.76 14.03
N THR A 1204 -62.96 -16.90 12.83
CA THR A 1204 -63.40 -17.88 11.83
C THR A 1204 -62.67 -19.21 11.98
N MET A 1205 -63.47 -20.26 11.91
CA MET A 1205 -63.18 -21.68 12.11
C MET A 1205 -62.48 -22.28 10.89
N PHE A 1206 -61.64 -23.28 11.15
CA PHE A 1206 -60.79 -24.04 10.22
C PHE A 1206 -61.61 -24.91 9.24
N GLU A 1207 -61.25 -24.89 7.95
CA GLU A 1207 -61.77 -25.77 6.90
C GLU A 1207 -60.57 -26.40 6.16
N GLU A 1208 -60.54 -27.73 6.05
CA GLU A 1208 -59.48 -28.53 5.42
C GLU A 1208 -59.65 -28.55 3.88
N PRO A 1209 -58.57 -28.48 3.07
CA PRO A 1209 -58.69 -28.36 1.62
C PRO A 1209 -58.81 -29.70 0.89
N ASP A 1210 -59.62 -29.68 -0.17
CA ASP A 1210 -59.93 -30.80 -1.08
C ASP A 1210 -58.77 -31.12 -2.04
N ALA A 1211 -58.57 -32.41 -2.33
CA ALA A 1211 -57.34 -32.99 -2.89
C ALA A 1211 -57.22 -32.96 -4.42
N SER A 1212 -57.72 -31.91 -5.09
CA SER A 1212 -57.79 -31.85 -6.56
C SER A 1212 -57.07 -30.67 -7.23
N SER A 1213 -56.27 -29.87 -6.50
CA SER A 1213 -55.60 -28.69 -7.06
C SER A 1213 -54.06 -28.78 -7.10
N LEU A 1214 -53.51 -29.98 -7.33
CA LEU A 1214 -52.06 -30.26 -7.33
C LEU A 1214 -51.44 -30.45 -8.74
N LEU A 1215 -52.11 -30.00 -9.81
CA LEU A 1215 -51.65 -30.27 -11.19
C LEU A 1215 -51.84 -29.13 -12.18
N ASP A 1216 -51.62 -27.86 -11.79
CA ASP A 1216 -51.55 -26.79 -12.79
C ASP A 1216 -50.68 -25.62 -12.35
N SER A 1217 -49.35 -25.83 -12.33
CA SER A 1217 -48.35 -24.75 -12.26
C SER A 1217 -46.95 -25.27 -12.68
N PHE A 1218 -46.87 -25.90 -13.85
CA PHE A 1218 -45.64 -25.97 -14.64
C PHE A 1218 -45.96 -25.42 -16.03
N GLY A 1219 -45.54 -24.17 -16.30
CA GLY A 1219 -45.73 -23.57 -17.63
C GLY A 1219 -45.37 -22.09 -17.69
N PHE A 1220 -44.13 -21.84 -18.14
CA PHE A 1220 -43.48 -20.59 -18.59
C PHE A 1220 -42.94 -19.62 -17.55
#